data_AF-A0A0G3XLZ4-F1
#
_entry.id   AF-A0A0G3XLZ4-F1
#
_cell.length_a   1.000
_cell.length_b   1.000
_cell.length_c   1.000
_cell.angle_alpha   90.00
_cell.angle_beta   90.00
_cell.angle_gamma   90.00
#
_symmetry.space_group_name_H-M   'P 1'
#
loop_
_entity.id
_entity.type
_entity.pdbx_description
1 polymer ?
#
loop_
_entity_poly.entity_id
_entity_poly.type
_entity_poly.pdbx_seq_one_letter_code
_entity_poly.pdbx_strand_id
1 'polypeptide(L)'
;MSSLEAFLSGKPAPGDTLTIDLANSLAELESTSSEAQVKNPDSPAGLQARLAQLQRQVIALPPDQLSNLLVSSGIGVTPSNAVLAAEGEMRAAAELAQQAENESERIIATERTKLYAVRAAQARFSGVLSQVEARPEQIQNDALAWRRKVKDIASTARNSTAQADSLYEQLVSYLQDVRGQLRGALSSRNVKRDTSIDPPPLDDALTQGLVAAPELIRLRHELVENAATLADRQATATSREKTALRDAMVLVNASRLELIDHLSSSKRSAVLGFGSEGIAQVSRELAQITLDLRYQASDWRNNLDEALAPFRQPTPSMVFSLFAILLLTIIFRWWRQHGISILLTTETALRRRNAPTLASAFQVTIVNYVRRVGAPLDWMVYILMLRWLLPATIHPAGLSYVWIIVIFSIGAWLIARLANELVRGGRSEDPRANLRLKSLGLVVGVALAVLLALALARESVGEGAIYHWILSFCWLLAIPVTLILSHWWRDRIVALCGVTAGRSALLGWIARDPAGILGLIGRVFAGTVLLINGARLAIARRISDFALVHELFEQRNRMVAAQRVAQDKASGKYRRLPAEKMDVLAPHRAPLQASRVNGPSIPYASEELRGGTIAAIVGERGLGKSAALQALKESHATKTERVFSIRVDARGFEGVLADLSASLTPDTRPQSEDAIVQAICKRDDPRHLFIEIDDVQRLVIPAIGGLRDLDRLVAFARCCGEGCVWVMSIGAPAWNYISRARFDRVLFDQIRHLDRWSSKDLRTLLERRSKQAEIEADFSDLAEMGGYQFDSDLTPEQRKEAAFFDRLNEYANGNPAIALEFWRRSLFIDSAAGKVVVRTFATPDIQALQRLPDAAMFVLRAILQMDHAQQSAIERSTDLPSIIVVDALRGLERIGVIARDGDGYRITMFWWAEAVRVLMRQNLIVRF
;
A
#
# COMPACT_ATOMS: atom_id res chain seq x y z
N MET A 1 -78.73 12.89 8.83
CA MET A 1 -80.01 13.01 9.56
C MET A 1 -80.10 12.00 10.70
N SER A 2 -80.03 10.69 10.42
CA SER A 2 -80.01 9.63 11.46
C SER A 2 -78.88 9.77 12.50
N SER A 3 -77.71 10.26 12.07
CA SER A 3 -76.58 10.57 12.95
C SER A 3 -76.86 11.75 13.89
N LEU A 4 -77.50 12.82 13.40
CA LEU A 4 -77.92 13.98 14.19
C LEU A 4 -79.03 13.61 15.20
N GLU A 5 -79.98 12.76 14.80
CA GLU A 5 -81.01 12.24 15.70
C GLU A 5 -80.40 11.33 16.77
N ALA A 6 -79.43 10.47 16.41
CA ALA A 6 -78.69 9.66 17.37
C ALA A 6 -77.93 10.54 18.38
N PHE A 7 -77.27 11.60 17.91
CA PHE A 7 -76.58 12.58 18.76
C PHE A 7 -77.52 13.29 19.73
N LEU A 8 -78.64 13.85 19.25
CA LEU A 8 -79.64 14.52 20.09
C LEU A 8 -80.29 13.58 21.12
N SER A 9 -80.28 12.26 20.85
CA SER A 9 -80.76 11.22 21.77
C SER A 9 -79.70 10.66 22.72
N GLY A 10 -78.47 11.18 22.72
CA GLY A 10 -77.37 10.71 23.58
C GLY A 10 -76.82 9.33 23.21
N LYS A 11 -77.03 8.87 21.98
CA LYS A 11 -76.49 7.60 21.45
C LYS A 11 -75.15 7.83 20.75
N PRO A 12 -74.29 6.80 20.68
CA PRO A 12 -73.01 6.90 19.99
C PRO A 12 -73.22 7.28 18.52
N ALA A 13 -72.53 8.32 18.06
CA ALA A 13 -72.63 8.86 16.71
C ALA A 13 -71.24 9.00 16.06
N PRO A 14 -71.11 8.90 14.72
CA PRO A 14 -69.83 9.07 14.03
C PRO A 14 -69.18 10.43 14.35
N GLY A 15 -67.86 10.49 14.47
CA GLY A 15 -67.14 11.73 14.81
C GLY A 15 -67.41 12.91 13.86
N ASP A 16 -67.77 12.61 12.62
CA ASP A 16 -68.00 13.61 11.57
C ASP A 16 -69.42 14.21 11.61
N THR A 17 -70.30 13.73 12.49
CA THR A 17 -71.73 14.09 12.56
C THR A 17 -71.98 15.59 12.71
N LEU A 18 -71.06 16.31 13.36
CA LEU A 18 -71.12 17.76 13.58
C LEU A 18 -70.09 18.55 12.74
N THR A 19 -69.26 17.87 11.96
CA THR A 19 -68.14 18.48 11.21
C THR A 19 -68.54 19.05 9.85
N ILE A 20 -69.70 18.64 9.33
CA ILE A 20 -70.20 19.12 8.03
C ILE A 20 -70.92 20.45 8.26
N ASP A 21 -70.11 21.51 8.29
CA ASP A 21 -70.42 22.81 7.71
C ASP A 21 -71.67 23.53 8.24
N LEU A 22 -71.85 23.55 9.57
CA LEU A 22 -72.84 24.38 10.26
C LEU A 22 -72.71 25.87 9.91
N ALA A 23 -71.52 26.33 9.53
CA ALA A 23 -71.25 27.71 9.14
C ALA A 23 -71.68 28.05 7.70
N ASN A 24 -71.38 27.22 6.69
CA ASN A 24 -71.90 27.48 5.33
C ASN A 24 -73.41 27.22 5.22
N SER A 25 -73.95 26.28 5.99
CA SER A 25 -75.40 26.02 6.00
C SER A 25 -76.21 27.14 6.67
N LEU A 26 -75.62 27.95 7.57
CA LEU A 26 -76.25 29.17 8.11
C LEU A 26 -76.51 30.24 7.04
N ALA A 27 -75.59 30.42 6.09
CA ALA A 27 -75.72 31.43 5.03
C ALA A 27 -76.76 31.03 3.96
N GLU A 28 -76.90 29.74 3.67
CA GLU A 28 -77.97 29.24 2.78
C GLU A 28 -79.34 29.25 3.46
N LEU A 29 -79.42 29.02 4.78
CA LEU A 29 -80.69 28.90 5.52
C LEU A 29 -81.36 30.25 5.85
N GLU A 30 -80.61 31.35 5.99
CA GLU A 30 -81.19 32.70 6.13
C GLU A 30 -81.91 33.17 4.85
N SER A 31 -81.57 32.61 3.69
CA SER A 31 -82.22 32.94 2.41
C SER A 31 -83.57 32.25 2.18
N THR A 32 -83.91 31.25 3.00
CA THR A 32 -85.17 30.49 2.90
C THR A 32 -86.11 30.80 4.07
N SER A 33 -86.54 32.06 4.14
CA SER A 33 -87.67 32.49 4.96
C SER A 33 -88.98 32.24 4.22
N SER A 34 -89.42 30.98 4.18
CA SER A 34 -90.82 30.68 3.86
C SER A 34 -91.28 29.46 4.65
N GLU A 35 -92.24 29.68 5.55
CA GLU A 35 -93.07 28.65 6.16
C GLU A 35 -93.92 27.96 5.07
N ALA A 36 -93.29 27.15 4.23
CA ALA A 36 -94.02 26.21 3.39
C ALA A 36 -94.38 25.00 4.27
N GLN A 37 -95.65 24.87 4.64
CA GLN A 37 -96.20 23.63 5.21
C GLN A 37 -96.01 22.50 4.18
N VAL A 38 -94.91 21.75 4.30
CA VAL A 38 -94.64 20.58 3.48
C VAL A 38 -95.61 19.48 3.90
N LYS A 39 -96.62 19.22 3.07
CA LYS A 39 -97.67 18.21 3.29
C LYS A 39 -97.18 16.75 3.27
N ASN A 40 -95.91 16.48 2.90
CA ASN A 40 -95.38 15.12 2.82
C ASN A 40 -93.94 15.03 3.41
N PRO A 41 -93.77 14.39 4.59
CA PRO A 41 -92.50 14.39 5.34
C PRO A 41 -91.36 13.62 4.65
N ASP A 42 -91.65 12.73 3.70
CA ASP A 42 -90.65 11.91 3.01
C ASP A 42 -90.17 12.49 1.65
N SER A 43 -90.64 13.69 1.29
CA SER A 43 -90.14 14.39 0.10
C SER A 43 -88.74 14.96 0.35
N PRO A 44 -87.88 15.11 -0.70
CA PRO A 44 -86.53 15.67 -0.52
C PRO A 44 -86.54 17.08 0.10
N ALA A 45 -87.56 17.90 -0.18
CA ALA A 45 -87.76 19.19 0.47
C ALA A 45 -88.18 19.06 1.95
N GLY A 46 -88.99 18.05 2.30
CA GLY A 46 -89.37 17.74 3.68
C GLY A 46 -88.21 17.22 4.52
N LEU A 47 -87.34 16.38 3.95
CA LEU A 47 -86.11 15.91 4.59
C LEU A 47 -85.10 17.05 4.81
N GLN A 48 -84.98 17.99 3.86
CA GLN A 48 -84.15 19.19 4.04
C GLN A 48 -84.70 20.10 5.14
N ALA A 49 -86.01 20.35 5.17
CA ALA A 49 -86.65 21.13 6.24
C ALA A 49 -86.46 20.49 7.61
N ARG A 50 -86.57 19.16 7.70
CA ARG A 50 -86.36 18.40 8.95
C ARG A 50 -84.89 18.36 9.37
N LEU A 51 -83.96 18.25 8.43
CA LEU A 51 -82.53 18.36 8.70
C LEU A 51 -82.17 19.76 9.22
N ALA A 52 -82.72 20.82 8.63
CA ALA A 52 -82.57 22.19 9.10
C ALA A 52 -83.17 22.40 10.50
N GLN A 53 -84.32 21.78 10.79
CA GLN A 53 -84.93 21.81 12.11
C GLN A 53 -84.04 21.12 13.17
N LEU A 54 -83.46 19.96 12.84
CA LEU A 54 -82.53 19.25 13.74
C LEU A 54 -81.25 20.05 13.98
N GLN A 55 -80.71 20.72 12.94
CA GLN A 55 -79.56 21.62 13.09
C GLN A 55 -79.89 22.82 14.00
N ARG A 56 -81.07 23.44 13.85
CA ARG A 56 -81.52 24.51 14.76
C ARG A 56 -81.68 24.02 16.20
N GLN A 57 -82.18 22.80 16.41
CA GLN A 57 -82.28 22.20 17.74
C GLN A 57 -80.92 22.00 18.38
N VAL A 58 -79.91 21.56 17.62
CA VAL A 58 -78.54 21.43 18.13
C VAL A 58 -77.96 22.79 18.53
N ILE A 59 -78.24 23.86 17.76
CA ILE A 59 -77.76 25.22 18.05
C ILE A 59 -78.47 25.84 19.26
N ALA A 60 -79.74 25.53 19.49
CA ALA A 60 -80.54 26.08 20.57
C ALA A 60 -80.32 25.39 21.94
N LEU A 61 -79.48 24.35 22.01
CA LEU A 61 -79.20 23.65 23.26
C LEU A 61 -78.36 24.50 24.23
N PRO A 62 -78.70 24.51 25.54
CA PRO A 62 -77.84 25.07 26.57
C PRO A 62 -76.45 24.41 26.56
N PRO A 63 -75.37 25.15 26.83
CA PRO A 63 -73.99 24.64 26.74
C PRO A 63 -73.73 23.43 27.65
N ASP A 64 -74.40 23.37 28.81
CA ASP A 64 -74.32 22.25 29.75
C ASP A 64 -74.98 20.97 29.23
N GLN A 65 -76.02 21.10 28.39
CA GLN A 65 -76.66 19.94 27.76
C GLN A 65 -75.88 19.47 26.54
N LEU A 66 -75.32 20.39 25.76
CA LEU A 66 -74.48 20.06 24.61
C LEU A 66 -73.22 19.31 25.05
N SER A 67 -72.57 19.73 26.13
CA SER A 67 -71.39 19.05 26.68
C SER A 67 -71.72 17.63 27.17
N ASN A 68 -72.84 17.46 27.88
CA ASN A 68 -73.32 16.14 28.30
C ASN A 68 -73.68 15.22 27.11
N LEU A 69 -74.23 15.78 26.04
CA LEU A 69 -74.52 15.04 24.80
C LEU A 69 -73.25 14.66 24.04
N LEU A 70 -72.24 15.53 23.99
CA LEU A 70 -70.94 15.22 23.38
C LEU A 70 -70.21 14.09 24.12
N VAL A 71 -70.24 14.12 25.46
CA VAL A 71 -69.66 13.08 26.31
C VAL A 71 -70.40 11.75 26.16
N SER A 72 -71.74 11.76 26.18
CA SER A 72 -72.55 10.54 26.07
C SER A 72 -72.55 9.91 24.67
N SER A 73 -72.37 10.72 23.61
CA SER A 73 -72.29 10.24 22.23
C SER A 73 -70.89 9.78 21.79
N GLY A 74 -69.88 9.89 22.66
CA GLY A 74 -68.51 9.42 22.38
C GLY A 74 -67.77 10.22 21.30
N ILE A 75 -68.31 11.38 20.90
CA ILE A 75 -67.67 12.27 19.94
C ILE A 75 -66.58 13.05 20.70
N GLY A 76 -65.32 12.73 20.42
CA GLY A 76 -64.19 13.47 20.97
C GLY A 76 -64.31 14.97 20.66
N VAL A 77 -63.93 15.81 21.61
CA VAL A 77 -63.98 17.28 21.45
C VAL A 77 -63.05 17.67 20.30
N THR A 78 -63.62 17.86 19.11
CA THR A 78 -62.88 18.42 17.98
C THR A 78 -62.46 19.85 18.34
N PRO A 79 -61.37 20.39 17.75
CA PRO A 79 -60.92 21.75 18.05
C PRO A 79 -62.04 22.78 17.87
N SER A 80 -62.92 22.55 16.89
CA SER A 80 -64.08 23.40 16.65
C SER A 80 -65.09 23.36 17.81
N ASN A 81 -65.31 22.19 18.44
CA ASN A 81 -66.20 22.05 19.59
C ASN A 81 -65.61 22.68 20.86
N ALA A 82 -64.29 22.56 21.07
CA ALA A 82 -63.60 23.22 22.19
C ALA A 82 -63.64 24.74 22.08
N VAL A 83 -63.52 25.29 20.86
CA VAL A 83 -63.63 26.73 20.59
C VAL A 83 -65.05 27.21 20.84
N LEU A 84 -66.06 26.50 20.35
CA LEU A 84 -67.47 26.83 20.57
C LEU A 84 -67.85 26.78 22.05
N ALA A 85 -67.37 25.79 22.80
CA ALA A 85 -67.58 25.69 24.24
C ALA A 85 -66.91 26.85 25.00
N ALA A 86 -65.66 27.16 24.68
CA ALA A 86 -64.94 28.27 25.32
C ALA A 86 -65.53 29.65 24.98
N GLU A 87 -66.03 29.84 23.75
CA GLU A 87 -66.77 31.05 23.37
C GLU A 87 -68.13 31.16 24.09
N GLY A 88 -68.80 30.02 24.32
CA GLY A 88 -70.02 29.95 25.14
C GLY A 88 -69.76 30.34 26.59
N GLU A 89 -68.71 29.78 27.21
CA GLU A 89 -68.26 30.14 28.58
C GLU A 89 -67.88 31.62 28.69
N MET A 90 -67.22 32.18 27.66
CA MET A 90 -66.89 33.61 27.59
C MET A 90 -68.13 34.51 27.53
N ARG A 91 -69.12 34.14 26.71
CA ARG A 91 -70.39 34.90 26.59
C ARG A 91 -71.18 34.86 27.90
N ALA A 92 -71.30 33.68 28.52
CA ALA A 92 -71.96 33.54 29.81
C ALA A 92 -71.26 34.37 30.91
N ALA A 93 -69.93 34.41 30.94
CA ALA A 93 -69.18 35.25 31.88
C ALA A 93 -69.36 36.76 31.61
N ALA A 94 -69.47 37.17 30.34
CA ALA A 94 -69.73 38.57 29.95
C ALA A 94 -71.16 39.02 30.30
N GLU A 95 -72.15 38.14 30.15
CA GLU A 95 -73.53 38.38 30.58
C GLU A 95 -73.62 38.52 32.11
N LEU A 96 -72.92 37.66 32.86
CA LEU A 96 -72.81 37.78 34.32
C LEU A 96 -72.10 39.08 34.75
N ALA A 97 -71.14 39.58 33.96
CA ALA A 97 -70.48 40.86 34.23
C ALA A 97 -71.41 42.07 34.04
N GLN A 98 -72.37 41.98 33.11
CA GLN A 98 -73.37 43.02 32.86
C GLN A 98 -74.52 43.01 33.87
N GLN A 99 -74.83 41.85 34.46
CA GLN A 99 -75.91 41.65 35.43
C GLN A 99 -75.47 41.79 36.90
N ALA A 100 -74.18 42.01 37.17
CA ALA A 100 -73.64 42.11 38.52
C ALA A 100 -74.11 43.38 39.25
N GLU A 101 -74.63 43.24 40.46
CA GLU A 101 -75.10 44.35 41.31
C GLU A 101 -73.96 45.04 42.08
N ASN A 102 -72.83 44.32 42.27
CA ASN A 102 -71.68 44.78 43.06
C ASN A 102 -70.40 44.95 42.22
N GLU A 103 -69.59 45.97 42.53
CA GLU A 103 -68.33 46.24 41.82
C GLU A 103 -67.32 45.07 41.94
N SER A 104 -67.33 44.34 43.06
CA SER A 104 -66.48 43.15 43.28
C SER A 104 -66.84 41.99 42.34
N GLU A 105 -68.13 41.75 42.12
CA GLU A 105 -68.63 40.72 41.19
C GLU A 105 -68.34 41.12 39.74
N ARG A 106 -68.44 42.41 39.42
CA ARG A 106 -68.08 42.95 38.11
C ARG A 106 -66.60 42.73 37.80
N ILE A 107 -65.70 42.96 38.75
CA ILE A 107 -64.26 42.72 38.60
C ILE A 107 -63.98 41.21 38.38
N ILE A 108 -64.59 40.33 39.19
CA ILE A 108 -64.44 38.87 39.07
C ILE A 108 -64.92 38.37 37.70
N ALA A 109 -66.10 38.82 37.24
CA ALA A 109 -66.67 38.42 35.96
C ALA A 109 -65.88 38.97 34.76
N THR A 110 -65.34 40.19 34.88
CA THR A 110 -64.46 40.80 33.86
C THR A 110 -63.15 40.02 33.73
N GLU A 111 -62.50 39.66 34.84
CA GLU A 111 -61.28 38.85 34.84
C GLU A 111 -61.54 37.42 34.35
N ARG A 112 -62.68 36.83 34.71
CA ARG A 112 -63.11 35.53 34.20
C ARG A 112 -63.31 35.56 32.68
N THR A 113 -63.90 36.63 32.14
CA THR A 113 -64.07 36.85 30.70
C THR A 113 -62.73 36.95 29.99
N LYS A 114 -61.73 37.65 30.57
CA LYS A 114 -60.36 37.71 30.02
C LYS A 114 -59.69 36.34 29.98
N LEU A 115 -59.81 35.53 31.05
CA LEU A 115 -59.23 34.18 31.09
C LEU A 115 -59.91 33.22 30.11
N TYR A 116 -61.24 33.28 29.96
CA TYR A 116 -61.95 32.46 28.96
C TYR A 116 -61.64 32.90 27.52
N ALA A 117 -61.39 34.19 27.26
CA ALA A 117 -60.89 34.64 25.97
C ALA A 117 -59.53 34.00 25.61
N VAL A 118 -58.63 33.88 26.60
CA VAL A 118 -57.35 33.15 26.43
C VAL A 118 -57.59 31.65 26.22
N ARG A 119 -58.53 31.02 26.93
CA ARG A 119 -58.92 29.62 26.72
C ARG A 119 -59.42 29.37 25.29
N ALA A 120 -60.26 30.26 24.77
CA ALA A 120 -60.74 30.21 23.38
C ALA A 120 -59.59 30.40 22.39
N ALA A 121 -58.66 31.33 22.65
CA ALA A 121 -57.46 31.52 21.84
C ALA A 121 -56.56 30.26 21.82
N GLN A 122 -56.33 29.63 22.98
CA GLN A 122 -55.58 28.37 23.10
C GLN A 122 -56.25 27.22 22.32
N ALA A 123 -57.59 27.10 22.38
CA ALA A 123 -58.33 26.08 21.62
C ALA A 123 -58.21 26.29 20.10
N ARG A 124 -58.32 27.55 19.62
CA ARG A 124 -58.11 27.88 18.20
C ARG A 124 -56.68 27.56 17.77
N PHE A 125 -55.70 27.93 18.59
CA PHE A 125 -54.29 27.65 18.33
C PHE A 125 -54.00 26.15 18.27
N SER A 126 -54.56 25.36 19.19
CA SER A 126 -54.47 23.88 19.17
C SER A 126 -55.03 23.28 17.87
N GLY A 127 -56.15 23.82 17.37
CA GLY A 127 -56.72 23.42 16.08
C GLY A 127 -55.78 23.69 14.90
N VAL A 128 -55.21 24.90 14.83
CA VAL A 128 -54.20 25.23 13.80
C VAL A 128 -52.95 24.36 13.94
N LEU A 129 -52.50 24.11 15.17
CA LEU A 129 -51.32 23.28 15.45
C LEU A 129 -51.51 21.83 14.99
N SER A 130 -52.71 21.26 15.14
CA SER A 130 -53.00 19.91 14.64
C SER A 130 -52.84 19.77 13.12
N GLN A 131 -53.15 20.83 12.36
CA GLN A 131 -52.91 20.86 10.91
C GLN A 131 -51.41 20.91 10.59
N VAL A 132 -50.63 21.66 11.38
CA VAL A 132 -49.16 21.74 11.25
C VAL A 132 -48.51 20.39 11.61
N GLU A 133 -49.01 19.72 12.65
CA GLU A 133 -48.54 18.39 13.08
C GLU A 133 -48.77 17.30 12.01
N ALA A 134 -49.76 17.45 11.13
CA ALA A 134 -50.05 16.51 10.04
C ALA A 134 -49.20 16.73 8.76
N ARG A 135 -48.62 17.92 8.57
CA ARG A 135 -47.80 18.24 7.37
C ARG A 135 -46.59 17.33 7.14
N PRO A 136 -45.79 16.95 8.17
CA PRO A 136 -44.63 16.09 7.97
C PRO A 136 -44.97 14.77 7.28
N GLU A 137 -46.10 14.16 7.64
CA GLU A 137 -46.57 12.91 7.04
C GLU A 137 -46.97 13.11 5.57
N GLN A 138 -47.65 14.23 5.25
CA GLN A 138 -47.99 14.58 3.88
C GLN A 138 -46.74 14.75 3.01
N ILE A 139 -45.76 15.52 3.48
CA ILE A 139 -44.47 15.74 2.79
C ILE A 139 -43.75 14.42 2.51
N GLN A 140 -43.75 13.51 3.48
CA GLN A 140 -43.10 12.21 3.34
C GLN A 140 -43.84 11.30 2.35
N ASN A 141 -45.17 11.28 2.39
CA ASN A 141 -46.00 10.52 1.45
C ASN A 141 -45.82 11.01 0.00
N ASP A 142 -45.77 12.33 -0.21
CA ASP A 142 -45.52 12.93 -1.52
C ASP A 142 -44.13 12.55 -2.05
N ALA A 143 -43.11 12.61 -1.21
CA ALA A 143 -41.75 12.20 -1.57
C ALA A 143 -41.66 10.71 -1.93
N LEU A 144 -42.37 9.83 -1.20
CA LEU A 144 -42.46 8.40 -1.50
C LEU A 144 -43.21 8.14 -2.81
N ALA A 145 -44.26 8.92 -3.11
CA ALA A 145 -44.99 8.84 -4.37
C ALA A 145 -44.09 9.17 -5.56
N TRP A 146 -43.24 10.20 -5.46
CA TRP A 146 -42.23 10.51 -6.48
C TRP A 146 -41.23 9.37 -6.69
N ARG A 147 -40.73 8.77 -5.61
CA ARG A 147 -39.81 7.62 -5.70
C ARG A 147 -40.47 6.43 -6.40
N ARG A 148 -41.75 6.15 -6.13
CA ARG A 148 -42.50 5.10 -6.81
C ARG A 148 -42.58 5.37 -8.32
N LYS A 149 -42.99 6.59 -8.73
CA LYS A 149 -43.05 6.97 -10.16
C LYS A 149 -41.72 6.79 -10.90
N VAL A 150 -40.60 7.13 -10.25
CA VAL A 150 -39.25 6.94 -10.82
C VAL A 150 -38.93 5.45 -10.99
N LYS A 151 -39.20 4.63 -9.97
CA LYS A 151 -38.98 3.17 -10.04
C LYS A 151 -39.84 2.50 -11.11
N ASP A 152 -41.08 2.93 -11.27
CA ASP A 152 -41.97 2.40 -12.30
C ASP A 152 -41.37 2.64 -13.70
N ILE A 153 -40.86 3.85 -13.97
CA ILE A 153 -40.18 4.16 -15.24
C ILE A 153 -38.88 3.38 -15.41
N ALA A 154 -38.06 3.25 -14.35
CA ALA A 154 -36.83 2.47 -14.39
C ALA A 154 -37.08 0.98 -14.70
N SER A 155 -38.21 0.43 -14.24
CA SER A 155 -38.59 -0.97 -14.48
C SER A 155 -39.15 -1.24 -15.88
N THR A 156 -39.71 -0.24 -16.58
CA THR A 156 -40.44 -0.39 -17.85
C THR A 156 -39.50 -0.35 -19.08
N ALA A 157 -38.34 -0.99 -18.96
CA ALA A 157 -37.18 -0.92 -19.86
C ALA A 157 -37.44 -0.62 -21.37
N ARG A 158 -36.69 0.38 -21.87
CA ARG A 158 -36.25 0.67 -23.26
C ARG A 158 -36.97 1.69 -24.15
N ASN A 159 -38.24 2.06 -23.95
CA ASN A 159 -38.93 2.97 -24.90
C ASN A 159 -39.50 4.28 -24.32
N SER A 160 -39.26 4.59 -23.04
CA SER A 160 -39.88 5.74 -22.37
C SER A 160 -38.92 6.92 -22.07
N THR A 161 -37.91 7.18 -22.93
CA THR A 161 -36.95 8.28 -22.72
C THR A 161 -37.63 9.65 -22.66
N ALA A 162 -38.67 9.89 -23.47
CA ALA A 162 -39.46 11.13 -23.43
C ALA A 162 -40.26 11.27 -22.13
N GLN A 163 -40.80 10.17 -21.60
CA GLN A 163 -41.49 10.17 -20.30
C GLN A 163 -40.49 10.42 -19.16
N ALA A 164 -39.30 9.82 -19.21
CA ALA A 164 -38.22 10.06 -18.26
C ALA A 164 -37.76 11.53 -18.27
N ASP A 165 -37.59 12.14 -19.44
CA ASP A 165 -37.21 13.55 -19.59
C ASP A 165 -38.29 14.48 -18.98
N SER A 166 -39.57 14.21 -19.23
CA SER A 166 -40.68 14.99 -18.65
C SER A 166 -40.81 14.81 -17.13
N LEU A 167 -40.63 13.58 -16.63
CA LEU A 167 -40.67 13.28 -15.20
C LEU A 167 -39.49 13.96 -14.49
N TYR A 168 -38.32 14.02 -15.13
CA TYR A 168 -37.16 14.72 -14.60
C TYR A 168 -37.44 16.21 -14.37
N GLU A 169 -38.07 16.90 -15.32
CA GLU A 169 -38.42 18.32 -15.17
C GLU A 169 -39.42 18.55 -14.03
N GLN A 170 -40.46 17.72 -13.95
CA GLN A 170 -41.44 17.79 -12.86
C GLN A 170 -40.78 17.54 -11.51
N LEU A 171 -39.87 16.57 -11.43
CA LEU A 171 -39.14 16.23 -10.22
C LEU A 171 -38.18 17.34 -9.81
N VAL A 172 -37.52 18.01 -10.77
CA VAL A 172 -36.70 19.21 -10.50
C VAL A 172 -37.56 20.35 -9.94
N SER A 173 -38.76 20.58 -10.49
CA SER A 173 -39.69 21.60 -10.00
C SER A 173 -40.16 21.30 -8.58
N TYR A 174 -40.58 20.06 -8.29
CA TYR A 174 -40.97 19.65 -6.94
C TYR A 174 -39.80 19.81 -5.94
N LEU A 175 -38.59 19.45 -6.36
CA LEU A 175 -37.41 19.54 -5.51
C LEU A 175 -37.01 21.01 -5.25
N GLN A 176 -37.25 21.93 -6.20
CA GLN A 176 -37.10 23.37 -5.96
C GLN A 176 -38.09 23.90 -4.92
N ASP A 177 -39.35 23.44 -4.97
CA ASP A 177 -40.38 23.80 -4.01
C ASP A 177 -40.02 23.32 -2.59
N VAL A 178 -39.69 22.03 -2.42
CA VAL A 178 -39.24 21.46 -1.13
C VAL A 178 -38.02 22.22 -0.57
N ARG A 179 -37.04 22.57 -1.41
CA ARG A 179 -35.89 23.38 -0.99
C ARG A 179 -36.29 24.80 -0.58
N GLY A 180 -37.27 25.40 -1.26
CA GLY A 180 -37.82 26.70 -0.93
C GLY A 180 -38.49 26.69 0.44
N GLN A 181 -39.36 25.70 0.68
CA GLN A 181 -40.05 25.49 1.95
C GLN A 181 -39.05 25.25 3.09
N LEU A 182 -38.06 24.38 2.89
CA LEU A 182 -37.02 24.12 3.90
C LEU A 182 -36.17 25.36 4.19
N ARG A 183 -35.82 26.15 3.17
CA ARG A 183 -35.13 27.43 3.36
C ARG A 183 -35.96 28.39 4.21
N GLY A 184 -37.28 28.45 3.97
CA GLY A 184 -38.23 29.22 4.77
C GLY A 184 -38.24 28.76 6.23
N ALA A 185 -38.43 27.46 6.45
CA ALA A 185 -38.50 26.85 7.78
C ALA A 185 -37.19 27.01 8.59
N LEU A 186 -36.03 26.98 7.92
CA LEU A 186 -34.73 27.24 8.57
C LEU A 186 -34.50 28.72 8.88
N SER A 187 -35.10 29.63 8.12
CA SER A 187 -34.94 31.08 8.29
C SER A 187 -35.89 31.66 9.34
N SER A 188 -37.01 31.01 9.63
CA SER A 188 -37.97 31.36 10.69
C SER A 188 -37.43 30.98 12.08
N ARG A 189 -36.24 31.49 12.43
CA ARG A 189 -35.47 31.09 13.61
C ARG A 189 -36.15 31.43 14.95
N ASN A 190 -37.19 32.27 14.92
CA ASN A 190 -38.12 32.52 16.02
C ASN A 190 -39.52 32.62 15.41
N VAL A 191 -40.32 31.55 15.46
CA VAL A 191 -41.77 31.77 15.35
C VAL A 191 -42.09 32.67 16.54
N LYS A 192 -42.57 33.90 16.28
CA LYS A 192 -43.02 34.79 17.35
C LYS A 192 -44.03 33.97 18.16
N ARG A 193 -43.70 33.73 19.43
CA ARG A 193 -44.64 33.12 20.38
C ARG A 193 -45.91 33.95 20.28
N ASP A 194 -47.02 33.30 19.95
CA ASP A 194 -48.29 34.00 19.83
C ASP A 194 -48.67 34.46 21.23
N THR A 195 -48.43 35.73 21.54
CA THR A 195 -48.67 36.29 22.88
C THR A 195 -50.14 36.26 23.27
N SER A 196 -51.05 35.95 22.33
CA SER A 196 -52.48 35.78 22.62
C SER A 196 -52.81 34.50 23.39
N ILE A 197 -51.90 33.53 23.46
CA ILE A 197 -52.07 32.28 24.23
C ILE A 197 -51.60 32.40 25.68
N ASP A 198 -50.85 33.45 26.02
CA ASP A 198 -50.31 33.68 27.36
C ASP A 198 -51.35 34.45 28.21
N PRO A 199 -51.77 33.94 29.38
CA PRO A 199 -52.76 34.61 30.21
C PRO A 199 -52.18 35.90 30.84
N PRO A 200 -52.94 37.02 30.84
CA PRO A 200 -52.50 38.28 31.45
C PRO A 200 -52.32 38.15 32.98
N PRO A 201 -51.56 39.07 33.61
CA PRO A 201 -51.56 39.19 35.07
C PRO A 201 -52.97 39.55 35.56
N LEU A 202 -53.38 38.94 36.68
CA LEU A 202 -54.65 39.27 37.36
C LEU A 202 -54.55 40.69 37.95
N ASP A 203 -55.69 41.38 38.08
CA ASP A 203 -55.78 42.68 38.73
C ASP A 203 -55.29 42.62 40.20
N ASP A 204 -54.50 43.61 40.62
CA ASP A 204 -53.96 43.72 41.98
C ASP A 204 -55.09 43.76 43.03
N ALA A 205 -56.27 44.26 42.69
CA ALA A 205 -57.44 44.28 43.57
C ALA A 205 -57.93 42.88 44.00
N LEU A 206 -57.67 41.84 43.19
CA LEU A 206 -58.04 40.46 43.50
C LEU A 206 -57.12 39.78 44.52
N THR A 207 -55.90 40.32 44.72
CA THR A 207 -54.94 39.77 45.69
C THR A 207 -55.26 40.08 47.15
N GLN A 208 -56.25 40.96 47.40
CA GLN A 208 -56.63 41.43 48.74
C GLN A 208 -57.78 40.63 49.41
N GLY A 209 -58.10 39.43 48.94
CA GLY A 209 -58.93 38.46 49.70
C GLY A 209 -60.41 38.33 49.31
N LEU A 210 -60.76 38.48 48.03
CA LEU A 210 -62.11 38.18 47.52
C LEU A 210 -62.40 36.66 47.50
N VAL A 211 -63.64 36.26 47.83
CA VAL A 211 -64.07 34.85 48.02
C VAL A 211 -63.88 33.97 46.76
N ALA A 212 -63.93 34.55 45.55
CA ALA A 212 -63.75 33.84 44.28
C ALA A 212 -62.30 33.84 43.74
N ALA A 213 -61.34 34.45 44.45
CA ALA A 213 -59.94 34.51 44.02
C ALA A 213 -59.25 33.13 43.81
N PRO A 214 -59.52 32.07 44.61
CA PRO A 214 -58.85 30.78 44.44
C PRO A 214 -59.16 30.07 43.11
N GLU A 215 -60.39 30.18 42.62
CA GLU A 215 -60.82 29.55 41.36
C GLU A 215 -60.19 30.24 40.14
N LEU A 216 -60.12 31.57 40.13
CA LEU A 216 -59.45 32.34 39.08
C LEU A 216 -57.94 32.09 39.04
N ILE A 217 -57.31 31.98 40.22
CA ILE A 217 -55.88 31.61 40.34
C ILE A 217 -55.65 30.21 39.78
N ARG A 218 -56.52 29.24 40.10
CA ARG A 218 -56.43 27.87 39.57
C ARG A 218 -56.61 27.83 38.04
N LEU A 219 -57.61 28.54 37.50
CA LEU A 219 -57.85 28.64 36.06
C LEU A 219 -56.66 29.29 35.33
N ARG A 220 -56.09 30.35 35.91
CA ARG A 220 -54.88 30.97 35.35
C ARG A 220 -53.70 30.01 35.36
N HIS A 221 -53.48 29.25 36.44
CA HIS A 221 -52.42 28.24 36.48
C HIS A 221 -52.61 27.17 35.41
N GLU A 222 -53.83 26.67 35.20
CA GLU A 222 -54.15 25.72 34.14
C GLU A 222 -53.85 26.31 32.74
N LEU A 223 -54.23 27.57 32.50
CA LEU A 223 -53.95 28.25 31.23
C LEU A 223 -52.45 28.50 31.01
N VAL A 224 -51.67 28.77 32.06
CA VAL A 224 -50.20 28.90 31.96
C VAL A 224 -49.57 27.56 31.61
N GLU A 225 -50.00 26.47 32.24
CA GLU A 225 -49.50 25.13 31.94
C GLU A 225 -49.86 24.70 30.50
N ASN A 226 -51.10 24.95 30.09
CA ASN A 226 -51.55 24.70 28.71
C ASN A 226 -50.80 25.55 27.68
N ALA A 227 -50.49 26.82 27.98
CA ALA A 227 -49.66 27.65 27.11
C ALA A 227 -48.23 27.09 26.97
N ALA A 228 -47.68 26.52 28.06
CA ALA A 228 -46.36 25.88 28.03
C ALA A 228 -46.37 24.58 27.19
N THR A 229 -47.38 23.72 27.34
CA THR A 229 -47.51 22.49 26.56
C THR A 229 -47.77 22.77 25.08
N LEU A 230 -48.58 23.77 24.74
CA LEU A 230 -48.81 24.19 23.35
C LEU A 230 -47.54 24.76 22.72
N ALA A 231 -46.72 25.50 23.47
CA ALA A 231 -45.44 26.01 22.99
C ALA A 231 -44.43 24.87 22.71
N ASP A 232 -44.38 23.85 23.59
CA ASP A 232 -43.52 22.67 23.39
C ASP A 232 -43.97 21.81 22.20
N ARG A 233 -45.28 21.60 22.05
CA ARG A 233 -45.86 20.93 20.86
C ARG A 233 -45.54 21.70 19.58
N GLN A 234 -45.65 23.02 19.58
CA GLN A 234 -45.29 23.86 18.44
C GLN A 234 -43.81 23.73 18.08
N ALA A 235 -42.91 23.78 19.07
CA ALA A 235 -41.47 23.61 18.86
C ALA A 235 -41.16 22.23 18.25
N THR A 236 -41.80 21.18 18.76
CA THR A 236 -41.66 19.80 18.27
C THR A 236 -42.20 19.65 16.85
N ALA A 237 -43.40 20.16 16.56
CA ALA A 237 -44.01 20.12 15.24
C ALA A 237 -43.14 20.83 14.18
N THR A 238 -42.60 22.01 14.52
CA THR A 238 -41.70 22.77 13.64
C THR A 238 -40.39 22.01 13.37
N SER A 239 -39.85 21.30 14.38
CA SER A 239 -38.65 20.47 14.22
C SER A 239 -38.91 19.26 13.31
N ARG A 240 -40.07 18.60 13.48
CA ARG A 240 -40.51 17.49 12.63
C ARG A 240 -40.73 17.92 11.19
N GLU A 241 -41.33 19.09 10.95
CA GLU A 241 -41.51 19.65 9.62
C GLU A 241 -40.16 19.90 8.91
N LYS A 242 -39.19 20.52 9.59
CA LYS A 242 -37.83 20.70 9.06
C LYS A 242 -37.17 19.39 8.68
N THR A 243 -37.29 18.37 9.54
CA THR A 243 -36.71 17.04 9.32
C THR A 243 -37.37 16.34 8.14
N ALA A 244 -38.70 16.34 8.07
CA ALA A 244 -39.45 15.77 6.95
C ALA A 244 -39.13 16.45 5.61
N LEU A 245 -39.01 17.79 5.58
CA LEU A 245 -38.60 18.54 4.39
C LEU A 245 -37.17 18.18 3.95
N ARG A 246 -36.25 18.02 4.91
CA ARG A 246 -34.87 17.61 4.62
C ARG A 246 -34.81 16.18 4.08
N ASP A 247 -35.53 15.25 4.69
CA ASP A 247 -35.56 13.86 4.24
C ASP A 247 -36.24 13.70 2.89
N ALA A 248 -37.33 14.46 2.63
CA ALA A 248 -37.95 14.56 1.32
C ALA A 248 -36.97 15.10 0.27
N MET A 249 -36.22 16.16 0.59
CA MET A 249 -35.19 16.70 -0.31
C MET A 249 -34.14 15.64 -0.66
N VAL A 250 -33.61 14.91 0.33
CA VAL A 250 -32.60 13.85 0.12
C VAL A 250 -33.18 12.71 -0.71
N LEU A 251 -34.39 12.22 -0.37
CA LEU A 251 -35.04 11.10 -1.05
C LEU A 251 -35.36 11.39 -2.51
N VAL A 252 -35.91 12.58 -2.78
CA VAL A 252 -36.26 12.99 -4.14
C VAL A 252 -34.99 13.29 -4.95
N ASN A 253 -33.94 13.86 -4.33
CA ASN A 253 -32.65 14.01 -5.00
C ASN A 253 -32.04 12.66 -5.40
N ALA A 254 -32.10 11.65 -4.52
CA ALA A 254 -31.66 10.30 -4.86
C ALA A 254 -32.45 9.71 -6.04
N SER A 255 -33.78 9.91 -6.05
CA SER A 255 -34.65 9.47 -7.14
C SER A 255 -34.35 10.20 -8.46
N ARG A 256 -33.99 11.50 -8.39
CA ARG A 256 -33.52 12.28 -9.55
C ARG A 256 -32.27 11.67 -10.17
N LEU A 257 -31.31 11.24 -9.35
CA LEU A 257 -30.04 10.67 -9.81
C LEU A 257 -30.25 9.31 -10.47
N GLU A 258 -31.11 8.45 -9.91
CA GLU A 258 -31.47 7.15 -10.48
C GLU A 258 -32.09 7.29 -11.89
N LEU A 259 -32.79 8.40 -12.14
CA LEU A 259 -33.40 8.68 -13.43
C LEU A 259 -32.38 9.10 -14.51
N ILE A 260 -31.17 9.57 -14.15
CA ILE A 260 -30.16 10.11 -15.10
C ILE A 260 -29.79 9.09 -16.18
N ASP A 261 -29.64 7.82 -15.79
CA ASP A 261 -29.28 6.72 -16.70
C ASP A 261 -30.39 6.35 -17.69
N HIS A 262 -31.62 6.83 -17.45
CA HIS A 262 -32.80 6.59 -18.27
C HIS A 262 -33.18 7.80 -19.15
N LEU A 263 -32.53 8.95 -18.97
CA LEU A 263 -32.76 10.16 -19.78
C LEU A 263 -32.28 9.98 -21.23
N SER A 264 -32.83 10.77 -22.14
CA SER A 264 -32.30 10.89 -23.50
C SER A 264 -30.85 11.37 -23.50
N SER A 265 -30.06 10.99 -24.51
CA SER A 265 -28.65 11.41 -24.62
C SER A 265 -28.48 12.93 -24.65
N SER A 266 -29.40 13.62 -25.35
CA SER A 266 -29.47 15.09 -25.40
C SER A 266 -29.70 15.68 -24.00
N LYS A 267 -30.75 15.26 -23.29
CA LYS A 267 -31.08 15.77 -21.96
C LYS A 267 -29.99 15.45 -20.94
N ARG A 268 -29.44 14.24 -20.96
CA ARG A 268 -28.32 13.84 -20.10
C ARG A 268 -27.08 14.72 -20.31
N SER A 269 -26.72 15.00 -21.56
CA SER A 269 -25.60 15.88 -21.89
C SER A 269 -25.85 17.34 -21.48
N ALA A 270 -27.09 17.82 -21.57
CA ALA A 270 -27.46 19.16 -21.15
C ALA A 270 -27.38 19.34 -19.63
N VAL A 271 -27.83 18.34 -18.87
CA VAL A 271 -27.84 18.35 -17.40
C VAL A 271 -26.45 18.15 -16.79
N LEU A 272 -25.63 17.24 -17.36
CA LEU A 272 -24.29 16.94 -16.85
C LEU A 272 -23.18 17.81 -17.47
N GLY A 273 -23.46 18.45 -18.61
CA GLY A 273 -22.48 19.23 -19.36
C GLY A 273 -22.25 20.64 -18.80
N PHE A 274 -21.50 21.44 -19.55
CA PHE A 274 -21.15 22.83 -19.20
C PHE A 274 -22.14 23.87 -19.76
N GLY A 275 -23.29 23.44 -20.29
CA GLY A 275 -24.32 24.33 -20.84
C GLY A 275 -25.06 25.11 -19.75
N SER A 276 -26.01 25.96 -20.17
CA SER A 276 -26.84 26.75 -19.26
C SER A 276 -27.61 25.89 -18.25
N GLU A 277 -28.14 24.74 -18.69
CA GLU A 277 -28.84 23.79 -17.82
C GLU A 277 -27.90 23.13 -16.80
N GLY A 278 -26.69 22.74 -17.21
CA GLY A 278 -25.67 22.20 -16.32
C GLY A 278 -25.18 23.22 -15.28
N ILE A 279 -24.99 24.49 -15.66
CA ILE A 279 -24.66 25.58 -14.71
C ILE A 279 -25.80 25.78 -13.70
N ALA A 280 -27.05 25.81 -14.17
CA ALA A 280 -28.22 25.92 -13.30
C ALA A 280 -28.30 24.72 -12.34
N GLN A 281 -27.98 23.52 -12.84
CA GLN A 281 -27.95 22.30 -12.04
C GLN A 281 -26.86 22.34 -10.97
N VAL A 282 -25.64 22.78 -11.29
CA VAL A 282 -24.56 22.97 -10.31
C VAL A 282 -24.96 23.98 -9.24
N SER A 283 -25.58 25.10 -9.62
CA SER A 283 -26.09 26.10 -8.65
C SER A 283 -27.13 25.48 -7.71
N ARG A 284 -28.06 24.67 -8.25
CA ARG A 284 -29.06 23.93 -7.47
C ARG A 284 -28.45 22.93 -6.49
N GLU A 285 -27.42 22.21 -6.92
CA GLU A 285 -26.68 21.26 -6.09
C GLU A 285 -25.88 21.97 -4.99
N LEU A 286 -25.22 23.09 -5.30
CA LEU A 286 -24.50 23.91 -4.32
C LEU A 286 -25.46 24.49 -3.27
N ALA A 287 -26.63 24.97 -3.71
CA ALA A 287 -27.67 25.45 -2.83
C ALA A 287 -28.16 24.36 -1.87
N GLN A 288 -28.29 23.10 -2.33
CA GLN A 288 -28.62 21.97 -1.46
C GLN A 288 -27.55 21.75 -0.39
N ILE A 289 -26.26 21.71 -0.77
CA ILE A 289 -25.15 21.54 0.19
C ILE A 289 -25.21 22.62 1.28
N THR A 290 -25.40 23.88 0.89
CA THR A 290 -25.49 24.98 1.86
C THR A 290 -26.71 24.86 2.78
N LEU A 291 -27.80 24.31 2.28
CA LEU A 291 -29.05 24.13 3.02
C LEU A 291 -28.93 22.98 4.03
N ASP A 292 -28.33 21.86 3.63
CA ASP A 292 -28.02 20.73 4.50
C ASP A 292 -27.07 21.13 5.63
N LEU A 293 -26.02 21.92 5.31
CA LEU A 293 -25.11 22.47 6.32
C LEU A 293 -25.83 23.41 7.30
N ARG A 294 -26.73 24.26 6.81
CA ARG A 294 -27.54 25.14 7.66
C ARG A 294 -28.50 24.35 8.57
N TYR A 295 -29.14 23.31 8.06
CA TYR A 295 -29.98 22.42 8.88
C TYR A 295 -29.16 21.77 10.00
N GLN A 296 -28.04 21.14 9.66
CA GLN A 296 -27.15 20.52 10.65
C GLN A 296 -26.64 21.53 11.69
N ALA A 297 -26.28 22.75 11.27
CA ALA A 297 -25.85 23.81 12.17
C ALA A 297 -26.98 24.38 13.03
N SER A 298 -28.23 24.36 12.56
CA SER A 298 -29.39 24.85 13.32
C SER A 298 -29.85 23.84 14.37
N ASP A 299 -29.71 22.55 14.09
CA ASP A 299 -30.25 21.45 14.88
C ASP A 299 -29.18 20.65 15.62
N TRP A 300 -27.96 21.20 15.75
CA TRP A 300 -26.81 20.50 16.32
C TRP A 300 -27.03 20.04 17.77
N ARG A 301 -27.82 20.78 18.57
CA ARG A 301 -28.13 20.40 19.96
C ARG A 301 -29.04 19.18 20.02
N ASN A 302 -30.13 19.19 19.25
CA ASN A 302 -31.05 18.07 19.18
C ASN A 302 -30.37 16.84 18.58
N ASN A 303 -29.55 17.01 17.54
CA ASN A 303 -28.73 15.93 16.99
C ASN A 303 -27.74 15.34 18.01
N LEU A 304 -27.17 16.16 18.90
CA LEU A 304 -26.33 15.66 20.00
C LEU A 304 -27.16 14.91 21.04
N ASP A 305 -28.31 15.43 21.44
CA ASP A 305 -29.19 14.74 22.39
C ASP A 305 -29.70 13.41 21.82
N GLU A 306 -30.03 13.35 20.53
CA GLU A 306 -30.44 12.14 19.83
C GLU A 306 -29.26 11.15 19.67
N ALA A 307 -28.05 11.63 19.37
CA ALA A 307 -26.85 10.80 19.36
C ALA A 307 -26.47 10.29 20.76
N LEU A 308 -26.82 11.03 21.82
CA LEU A 308 -26.60 10.64 23.22
C LEU A 308 -27.75 9.80 23.79
N ALA A 309 -28.94 9.79 23.19
CA ALA A 309 -30.10 9.04 23.65
C ALA A 309 -29.82 7.53 23.82
N PRO A 310 -29.10 6.85 22.90
CA PRO A 310 -28.71 5.45 23.09
C PRO A 310 -27.85 5.22 24.35
N PHE A 311 -27.08 6.21 24.79
CA PHE A 311 -26.27 6.09 26.02
C PHE A 311 -27.13 6.24 27.29
N ARG A 312 -28.26 6.95 27.21
CA ARG A 312 -29.21 7.08 28.32
C ARG A 312 -30.07 5.81 28.47
N GLN A 313 -30.40 5.15 27.35
CA GLN A 313 -31.15 3.89 27.31
C GLN A 313 -30.40 2.84 26.46
N PRO A 314 -29.43 2.12 27.06
CA PRO A 314 -28.54 1.23 26.31
C PRO A 314 -29.30 0.00 25.77
N THR A 315 -29.25 -0.18 24.45
CA THR A 315 -29.72 -1.40 23.78
C THR A 315 -28.66 -2.51 23.85
N PRO A 316 -29.03 -3.80 23.87
CA PRO A 316 -28.07 -4.91 23.91
C PRO A 316 -27.02 -4.86 22.79
N SER A 317 -27.43 -4.48 21.57
CA SER A 317 -26.53 -4.31 20.43
C SER A 317 -25.51 -3.19 20.63
N MET A 318 -25.90 -2.11 21.30
CA MET A 318 -25.00 -1.01 21.63
C MET A 318 -23.98 -1.42 22.69
N VAL A 319 -24.40 -2.14 23.74
CA VAL A 319 -23.48 -2.64 24.78
C VAL A 319 -22.45 -3.59 24.16
N PHE A 320 -22.89 -4.51 23.29
CA PHE A 320 -21.98 -5.41 22.57
C PHE A 320 -21.00 -4.63 21.67
N SER A 321 -21.50 -3.63 20.94
CA SER A 321 -20.65 -2.79 20.08
C SER A 321 -19.63 -1.99 20.90
N LEU A 322 -20.04 -1.43 22.04
CA LEU A 322 -19.15 -0.69 22.95
C LEU A 322 -18.07 -1.62 23.55
N PHE A 323 -18.45 -2.83 23.93
CA PHE A 323 -17.52 -3.87 24.38
C PHE A 323 -16.55 -4.29 23.27
N ALA A 324 -17.04 -4.46 22.05
CA ALA A 324 -16.22 -4.79 20.90
C ALA A 324 -15.25 -3.65 20.54
N ILE A 325 -15.67 -2.37 20.67
CA ILE A 325 -14.80 -1.19 20.50
C ILE A 325 -13.74 -1.15 21.61
N LEU A 326 -14.11 -1.46 22.86
CA LEU A 326 -13.17 -1.58 23.98
C LEU A 326 -12.14 -2.68 23.72
N LEU A 327 -12.58 -3.86 23.26
CA LEU A 327 -11.67 -4.96 22.91
C LEU A 327 -10.75 -4.57 21.74
N LEU A 328 -11.31 -3.93 20.70
CA LEU A 328 -10.55 -3.44 19.55
C LEU A 328 -9.49 -2.41 19.96
N THR A 329 -9.82 -1.47 20.85
CA THR A 329 -8.87 -0.47 21.36
C THR A 329 -7.78 -1.09 22.23
N ILE A 330 -8.11 -2.10 23.06
CA ILE A 330 -7.12 -2.86 23.84
C ILE A 330 -6.18 -3.61 22.89
N ILE A 331 -6.71 -4.34 21.90
CA ILE A 331 -5.91 -5.07 20.90
C ILE A 331 -5.02 -4.10 20.11
N PHE A 332 -5.56 -2.97 19.65
CA PHE A 332 -4.81 -1.96 18.92
C PHE A 332 -3.68 -1.36 19.76
N ARG A 333 -3.93 -1.04 21.03
CA ARG A 333 -2.92 -0.50 21.94
C ARG A 333 -1.84 -1.54 22.24
N TRP A 334 -2.22 -2.79 22.49
CA TRP A 334 -1.30 -3.90 22.67
C TRP A 334 -0.43 -4.12 21.42
N TRP A 335 -1.04 -4.12 20.23
CA TRP A 335 -0.36 -4.25 18.94
C TRP A 335 0.63 -3.12 18.69
N ARG A 336 0.27 -1.86 18.95
CA ARG A 336 1.23 -0.75 18.81
C ARG A 336 2.42 -0.84 19.75
N GLN A 337 2.24 -1.41 20.94
CA GLN A 337 3.33 -1.57 21.90
C GLN A 337 4.23 -2.79 21.59
N HIS A 338 3.65 -3.92 21.17
CA HIS A 338 4.37 -5.20 21.04
C HIS A 338 4.57 -5.67 19.59
N GLY A 339 3.81 -5.14 18.63
CA GLY A 339 3.79 -5.58 17.23
C GLY A 339 5.14 -5.47 16.53
N ILE A 340 5.94 -4.43 16.82
CA ILE A 340 7.29 -4.28 16.27
C ILE A 340 8.20 -5.43 16.71
N SER A 341 8.12 -5.85 17.97
CA SER A 341 8.89 -6.96 18.51
C SER A 341 8.49 -8.29 17.86
N ILE A 342 7.18 -8.52 17.67
CA ILE A 342 6.64 -9.70 17.00
C ILE A 342 7.08 -9.75 15.52
N LEU A 343 7.11 -8.60 14.84
CA LEU A 343 7.58 -8.52 13.44
C LEU A 343 9.09 -8.77 13.33
N LEU A 344 9.89 -8.41 14.35
CA LEU A 344 11.32 -8.72 14.41
C LEU A 344 11.60 -10.21 14.65
N THR A 345 10.86 -10.85 15.55
CA THR A 345 11.00 -12.29 15.82
C THR A 345 10.53 -13.13 14.64
N THR A 346 9.47 -12.73 13.95
CA THR A 346 9.01 -13.39 12.71
C THR A 346 10.00 -13.19 11.55
N GLU A 347 10.58 -12.00 11.37
CA GLU A 347 11.64 -11.78 10.36
C GLU A 347 12.85 -12.69 10.61
N THR A 348 13.32 -12.78 11.85
CA THR A 348 14.47 -13.63 12.20
C THR A 348 14.14 -15.11 12.06
N ALA A 349 12.92 -15.55 12.38
CA ALA A 349 12.46 -16.91 12.14
C ALA A 349 12.36 -17.25 10.64
N LEU A 350 11.86 -16.32 9.82
CA LEU A 350 11.77 -16.47 8.36
C LEU A 350 13.16 -16.54 7.70
N ARG A 351 14.12 -15.74 8.18
CA ARG A 351 15.52 -15.76 7.68
C ARG A 351 16.31 -17.00 8.11
N ARG A 352 15.95 -17.64 9.23
CA ARG A 352 16.57 -18.89 9.71
C ARG A 352 16.12 -20.13 8.93
N ARG A 353 15.10 -20.06 8.06
CA ARG A 353 14.72 -21.19 7.21
C ARG A 353 15.74 -21.34 6.08
N ASN A 354 16.50 -22.43 6.10
CA ASN A 354 17.70 -22.71 5.30
C ASN A 354 17.52 -22.80 3.76
N ALA A 355 16.34 -22.50 3.22
CA ALA A 355 16.12 -22.42 1.78
C ALA A 355 15.22 -21.22 1.45
N PRO A 356 15.73 -20.15 0.84
CA PRO A 356 14.90 -19.03 0.40
C PRO A 356 14.04 -19.51 -0.77
N THR A 357 12.83 -19.95 -0.48
CA THR A 357 11.75 -20.07 -1.47
C THR A 357 11.27 -18.68 -1.87
N LEU A 358 10.73 -18.52 -3.08
CA LEU A 358 10.14 -17.24 -3.54
C LEU A 358 9.09 -16.71 -2.56
N ALA A 359 8.30 -17.61 -1.95
CA ALA A 359 7.33 -17.26 -0.91
C ALA A 359 8.00 -16.71 0.36
N SER A 360 9.09 -17.31 0.85
CA SER A 360 9.81 -16.78 2.01
C SER A 360 10.49 -15.44 1.74
N ALA A 361 11.04 -15.22 0.54
CA ALA A 361 11.62 -13.93 0.16
C ALA A 361 10.53 -12.83 0.08
N PHE A 362 9.37 -13.17 -0.47
CA PHE A 362 8.21 -12.28 -0.49
C PHE A 362 7.67 -11.99 0.91
N GLN A 363 7.57 -13.00 1.79
CA GLN A 363 7.16 -12.82 3.18
C GLN A 363 8.12 -11.93 3.98
N VAL A 364 9.44 -12.12 3.85
CA VAL A 364 10.45 -11.25 4.47
C VAL A 364 10.33 -9.82 3.96
N THR A 365 9.99 -9.63 2.68
CA THR A 365 9.78 -8.31 2.08
C THR A 365 8.52 -7.66 2.67
N ILE A 366 7.39 -8.38 2.74
CA ILE A 366 6.15 -7.88 3.35
C ILE A 366 6.36 -7.51 4.81
N VAL A 367 6.95 -8.39 5.62
CA VAL A 367 7.20 -8.13 7.04
C VAL A 367 8.06 -6.87 7.23
N ASN A 368 9.07 -6.68 6.37
CA ASN A 368 9.88 -5.47 6.37
C ASN A 368 9.10 -4.21 5.99
N TYR A 369 8.24 -4.28 4.97
CA TYR A 369 7.39 -3.15 4.59
C TYR A 369 6.37 -2.79 5.67
N VAL A 370 5.67 -3.78 6.23
CA VAL A 370 4.69 -3.60 7.31
C VAL A 370 5.35 -3.01 8.55
N ARG A 371 6.56 -3.45 8.93
CA ARG A 371 7.27 -2.86 10.08
C ARG A 371 7.58 -1.38 9.89
N ARG A 372 7.98 -0.96 8.69
CA ARG A 372 8.42 0.42 8.40
C ARG A 372 7.25 1.39 8.17
N VAL A 373 6.15 0.87 7.65
CA VAL A 373 4.92 1.61 7.33
C VAL A 373 3.81 1.35 8.37
N GLY A 374 4.12 0.62 9.45
CA GLY A 374 3.10 0.09 10.39
C GLY A 374 2.18 1.14 10.97
N ALA A 375 2.70 2.28 11.43
CA ALA A 375 1.88 3.29 12.13
C ALA A 375 0.65 3.81 11.33
N PRO A 376 0.76 4.30 10.07
CA PRO A 376 -0.42 4.67 9.28
C PRO A 376 -1.34 3.49 8.95
N LEU A 377 -0.78 2.31 8.71
CA LEU A 377 -1.55 1.13 8.39
C LEU A 377 -2.38 0.67 9.58
N ASP A 378 -1.80 0.66 10.77
CA ASP A 378 -2.47 0.33 12.03
C ASP A 378 -3.66 1.29 12.29
N TRP A 379 -3.45 2.60 12.11
CA TRP A 379 -4.50 3.61 12.28
C TRP A 379 -5.61 3.49 11.24
N MET A 380 -5.27 3.17 9.99
CA MET A 380 -6.25 2.93 8.93
C MET A 380 -7.13 1.73 9.27
N VAL A 381 -6.52 0.60 9.64
CA VAL A 381 -7.25 -0.62 10.04
C VAL A 381 -8.12 -0.36 11.25
N TYR A 382 -7.60 0.33 12.27
CA TYR A 382 -8.36 0.70 13.46
C TYR A 382 -9.59 1.56 13.12
N ILE A 383 -9.44 2.58 12.28
CA ILE A 383 -10.55 3.47 11.91
C ILE A 383 -11.59 2.77 11.04
N LEU A 384 -11.17 1.92 10.10
CA LEU A 384 -12.09 1.13 9.29
C LEU A 384 -12.88 0.14 10.15
N MET A 385 -12.22 -0.54 11.10
CA MET A 385 -12.88 -1.42 12.06
C MET A 385 -13.81 -0.66 13.00
N LEU A 386 -13.40 0.53 13.47
CA LEU A 386 -14.22 1.39 14.31
C LEU A 386 -15.50 1.82 13.58
N ARG A 387 -15.39 2.24 12.31
CA ARG A 387 -16.56 2.57 11.48
C ARG A 387 -17.47 1.36 11.28
N TRP A 388 -16.92 0.16 11.08
CA TRP A 388 -17.69 -1.07 10.89
C TRP A 388 -18.41 -1.53 12.17
N LEU A 389 -17.80 -1.33 13.34
CA LEU A 389 -18.37 -1.70 14.64
C LEU A 389 -19.41 -0.71 15.17
N LEU A 390 -19.38 0.56 14.73
CA LEU A 390 -20.37 1.54 15.20
C LEU A 390 -21.77 1.20 14.67
N PRO A 391 -22.80 1.09 15.54
CA PRO A 391 -24.18 0.92 15.12
C PRO A 391 -24.65 2.06 14.21
N ALA A 392 -25.47 1.74 13.20
CA ALA A 392 -26.06 2.71 12.29
C ALA A 392 -26.93 3.77 13.00
N THR A 393 -27.41 3.48 14.22
CA THR A 393 -28.16 4.43 15.06
C THR A 393 -27.31 5.59 15.57
N ILE A 394 -25.98 5.48 15.56
CA ILE A 394 -25.03 6.52 16.00
C ILE A 394 -24.40 7.21 14.77
N HIS A 395 -25.01 7.12 13.59
CA HIS A 395 -24.55 7.83 12.39
C HIS A 395 -25.42 9.06 12.12
N PRO A 396 -25.22 10.18 12.85
CA PRO A 396 -25.82 11.43 12.41
C PRO A 396 -25.26 11.77 11.02
N ALA A 397 -26.07 12.40 10.17
CA ALA A 397 -25.72 12.66 8.77
C ALA A 397 -24.39 13.43 8.60
N GLY A 398 -23.96 14.21 9.59
CA GLY A 398 -22.69 14.93 9.59
C GLY A 398 -21.44 14.04 9.81
N LEU A 399 -21.59 12.87 10.44
CA LEU A 399 -20.47 11.99 10.78
C LEU A 399 -19.85 11.32 9.55
N SER A 400 -20.63 11.10 8.49
CA SER A 400 -20.14 10.53 7.22
C SER A 400 -19.00 11.37 6.63
N TYR A 401 -19.15 12.71 6.62
CA TYR A 401 -18.12 13.62 6.09
C TYR A 401 -16.83 13.54 6.91
N VAL A 402 -16.95 13.46 8.24
CA VAL A 402 -15.80 13.32 9.15
C VAL A 402 -15.05 12.03 8.85
N TRP A 403 -15.76 10.91 8.69
CA TRP A 403 -15.15 9.63 8.33
C TRP A 403 -14.40 9.69 7.01
N ILE A 404 -14.98 10.30 5.98
CA ILE A 404 -14.33 10.47 4.67
C ILE A 404 -13.02 11.27 4.85
N ILE A 405 -13.08 12.43 5.50
CA ILE A 405 -11.89 13.28 5.71
C ILE A 405 -10.80 12.54 6.49
N VAL A 406 -11.16 11.84 7.57
CA VAL A 406 -10.22 11.08 8.41
C VAL A 406 -9.57 9.93 7.62
N ILE A 407 -10.36 9.12 6.91
CA ILE A 407 -9.85 7.99 6.10
C ILE A 407 -8.90 8.50 5.02
N PHE A 408 -9.27 9.54 4.29
CA PHE A 408 -8.42 10.13 3.25
C PHE A 408 -7.13 10.74 3.85
N SER A 409 -7.20 11.40 5.01
CA SER A 409 -6.02 11.96 5.67
C SER A 409 -5.01 10.89 6.09
N ILE A 410 -5.49 9.75 6.63
CA ILE A 410 -4.62 8.62 6.97
C ILE A 410 -4.12 7.91 5.72
N GLY A 411 -4.94 7.84 4.66
CA GLY A 411 -4.53 7.36 3.34
C GLY A 411 -3.39 8.20 2.77
N ALA A 412 -3.47 9.54 2.88
CA ALA A 412 -2.39 10.45 2.52
C ALA A 412 -1.09 10.12 3.27
N TRP A 413 -1.21 9.95 4.60
CA TRP A 413 -0.10 9.66 5.47
C TRP A 413 0.54 8.30 5.15
N LEU A 414 -0.29 7.28 4.86
CA LEU A 414 0.14 5.94 4.44
C LEU A 414 0.93 6.00 3.13
N ILE A 415 0.38 6.65 2.09
CA ILE A 415 1.04 6.73 0.79
C ILE A 415 2.32 7.55 0.87
N ALA A 416 2.35 8.64 1.64
CA ALA A 416 3.56 9.42 1.87
C ALA A 416 4.67 8.59 2.57
N ARG A 417 4.31 7.77 3.56
CA ARG A 417 5.25 6.83 4.21
C ARG A 417 5.73 5.72 3.27
N LEU A 418 4.83 5.14 2.47
CA LEU A 418 5.18 4.14 1.45
C LEU A 418 6.14 4.71 0.40
N ALA A 419 5.85 5.92 -0.09
CA ALA A 419 6.72 6.66 -1.01
C ALA A 419 8.13 6.82 -0.44
N ASN A 420 8.25 7.20 0.83
CA ASN A 420 9.54 7.38 1.50
C ASN A 420 10.36 6.09 1.59
N GLU A 421 9.71 4.97 1.90
CA GLU A 421 10.39 3.67 1.97
C GLU A 421 10.73 3.07 0.60
N LEU A 422 9.89 3.29 -0.42
CA LEU A 422 10.18 2.83 -1.78
C LEU A 422 11.46 3.45 -2.34
N VAL A 423 11.76 4.69 -1.95
CA VAL A 423 12.96 5.42 -2.38
C VAL A 423 14.20 5.01 -1.57
N ARG A 424 14.06 4.72 -0.27
CA ARG A 424 15.15 4.25 0.61
C ARG A 424 15.64 2.84 0.29
N GLY A 425 14.84 2.04 -0.43
CA GLY A 425 15.25 0.72 -0.93
C GLY A 425 16.33 0.77 -2.03
N GLY A 426 16.59 1.95 -2.61
CA GLY A 426 17.74 2.19 -3.49
C GLY A 426 19.01 2.51 -2.68
N ARG A 427 20.18 2.09 -3.18
CA ARG A 427 21.52 2.33 -2.59
C ARG A 427 21.59 3.72 -1.92
N SER A 428 21.98 3.76 -0.65
CA SER A 428 21.77 4.87 0.29
C SER A 428 22.57 6.16 0.03
N GLU A 429 23.02 6.40 -1.20
CA GLU A 429 23.81 7.56 -1.60
C GLU A 429 23.32 8.15 -2.94
N ASP A 430 22.05 7.94 -3.34
CA ASP A 430 21.51 8.61 -4.54
C ASP A 430 21.08 10.04 -4.15
N PRO A 431 21.82 11.13 -4.52
CA PRO A 431 21.45 12.52 -4.23
C PRO A 431 20.09 12.92 -4.84
N ARG A 432 19.51 12.03 -5.64
CA ARG A 432 18.29 12.17 -6.45
C ARG A 432 17.03 11.68 -5.71
N ALA A 433 17.18 11.02 -4.57
CA ALA A 433 16.08 10.49 -3.76
C ALA A 433 15.07 11.58 -3.36
N ASN A 434 15.56 12.76 -3.00
CA ASN A 434 14.72 13.87 -2.54
C ASN A 434 13.81 14.43 -3.65
N LEU A 435 14.32 14.55 -4.88
CA LEU A 435 13.53 14.99 -6.05
C LEU A 435 12.43 13.97 -6.41
N ARG A 436 12.71 12.67 -6.31
CA ARG A 436 11.70 11.61 -6.51
C ARG A 436 10.61 11.67 -5.46
N LEU A 437 10.95 11.91 -4.19
CA LEU A 437 9.97 12.04 -3.11
C LEU A 437 9.10 13.28 -3.28
N LYS A 438 9.70 14.41 -3.63
CA LYS A 438 8.95 15.66 -3.86
C LYS A 438 7.96 15.50 -5.02
N SER A 439 8.39 14.91 -6.13
CA SER A 439 7.55 14.64 -7.31
C SER A 439 6.44 13.64 -7.03
N LEU A 440 6.76 12.51 -6.38
CA LEU A 440 5.75 11.51 -5.99
C LEU A 440 4.74 12.08 -4.99
N GLY A 441 5.20 12.87 -4.02
CA GLY A 441 4.35 13.56 -3.06
C GLY A 441 3.36 14.53 -3.71
N LEU A 442 3.80 15.29 -4.73
CA LEU A 442 2.92 16.17 -5.50
C LEU A 442 1.84 15.37 -6.24
N VAL A 443 2.23 14.34 -7.00
CA VAL A 443 1.29 13.54 -7.81
C VAL A 443 0.27 12.82 -6.93
N VAL A 444 0.75 12.13 -5.89
CA VAL A 444 -0.12 11.45 -4.91
C VAL A 444 -1.02 12.46 -4.20
N GLY A 445 -0.47 13.59 -3.75
CA GLY A 445 -1.23 14.60 -3.02
C GLY A 445 -2.37 15.19 -3.86
N VAL A 446 -2.10 15.53 -5.12
CA VAL A 446 -3.13 16.02 -6.05
C VAL A 446 -4.17 14.93 -6.35
N ALA A 447 -3.75 13.70 -6.63
CA ALA A 447 -4.68 12.59 -6.87
C ALA A 447 -5.59 12.32 -5.67
N LEU A 448 -5.03 12.34 -4.46
CA LEU A 448 -5.78 12.14 -3.22
C LEU A 448 -6.76 13.31 -2.96
N ALA A 449 -6.35 14.55 -3.21
CA ALA A 449 -7.22 15.71 -3.08
C ALA A 449 -8.42 15.64 -4.05
N VAL A 450 -8.20 15.21 -5.29
CA VAL A 450 -9.26 14.97 -6.28
C VAL A 450 -10.19 13.85 -5.82
N LEU A 451 -9.64 12.72 -5.35
CA LEU A 451 -10.46 11.61 -4.85
C LEU A 451 -11.27 11.99 -3.60
N LEU A 452 -10.71 12.80 -2.70
CA LEU A 452 -11.42 13.35 -1.55
C LEU A 452 -12.56 14.27 -2.00
N ALA A 453 -12.32 15.16 -2.97
CA ALA A 453 -13.34 16.04 -3.52
C ALA A 453 -14.49 15.24 -4.19
N LEU A 454 -14.15 14.18 -4.94
CA LEU A 454 -15.13 13.26 -5.55
C LEU A 454 -15.94 12.50 -4.48
N ALA A 455 -15.28 12.01 -3.42
CA ALA A 455 -15.96 11.32 -2.33
C ALA A 455 -16.92 12.25 -1.57
N LEU A 456 -16.51 13.49 -1.31
CA LEU A 456 -17.36 14.51 -0.68
C LEU A 456 -18.53 14.93 -1.58
N ALA A 457 -18.30 15.08 -2.89
CA ALA A 457 -19.37 15.38 -3.86
C ALA A 457 -20.41 14.25 -3.92
N ARG A 458 -19.94 12.99 -3.95
CA ARG A 458 -20.80 11.81 -3.96
C ARG A 458 -21.64 11.69 -2.68
N GLU A 459 -21.06 11.94 -1.52
CA GLU A 459 -21.80 11.88 -0.24
C GLU A 459 -22.80 13.03 -0.10
N SER A 460 -22.48 14.23 -0.61
CA SER A 460 -23.32 15.42 -0.42
C SER A 460 -24.48 15.53 -1.40
N VAL A 461 -24.22 15.36 -2.70
CA VAL A 461 -25.25 15.57 -3.73
C VAL A 461 -25.40 14.36 -4.65
N GLY A 462 -24.57 13.33 -4.48
CA GLY A 462 -24.53 12.14 -5.32
C GLY A 462 -23.72 12.32 -6.61
N GLU A 463 -23.87 11.38 -7.54
CA GLU A 463 -23.20 11.40 -8.85
C GLU A 463 -23.93 12.34 -9.83
N GLY A 464 -24.08 13.60 -9.42
CA GLY A 464 -24.76 14.68 -10.16
C GLY A 464 -23.81 15.53 -11.03
N ALA A 465 -24.24 16.76 -11.34
CA ALA A 465 -23.48 17.65 -12.22
C ALA A 465 -22.13 18.09 -11.59
N ILE A 466 -22.10 18.42 -10.29
CA ILE A 466 -20.88 18.78 -9.58
C ILE A 466 -19.84 17.65 -9.66
N TYR A 467 -20.25 16.40 -9.45
CA TYR A 467 -19.35 15.24 -9.50
C TYR A 467 -18.68 15.11 -10.88
N HIS A 468 -19.47 15.15 -11.95
CA HIS A 468 -18.96 15.07 -13.32
C HIS A 468 -18.10 16.28 -13.72
N TRP A 469 -18.40 17.46 -13.19
CA TRP A 469 -17.58 18.64 -13.39
C TRP A 469 -16.22 18.47 -12.71
N ILE A 470 -16.13 18.07 -11.43
CA ILE A 470 -14.80 17.90 -10.81
C ILE A 470 -14.01 16.77 -11.49
N LEU A 471 -14.69 15.71 -11.95
CA LEU A 471 -14.06 14.65 -12.75
C LEU A 471 -13.51 15.16 -14.09
N SER A 472 -14.17 16.14 -14.72
CA SER A 472 -13.70 16.75 -15.95
C SER A 472 -12.55 17.74 -15.68
N PHE A 473 -12.68 18.58 -14.66
CA PHE A 473 -11.66 19.55 -14.26
C PHE A 473 -10.39 18.89 -13.69
N CYS A 474 -10.46 17.67 -13.16
CA CYS A 474 -9.27 16.99 -12.63
C CYS A 474 -8.24 16.67 -13.72
N TRP A 475 -8.66 16.48 -14.97
CA TRP A 475 -7.74 16.33 -16.10
C TRP A 475 -6.98 17.63 -16.40
N LEU A 476 -7.61 18.79 -16.17
CA LEU A 476 -6.93 20.09 -16.33
C LEU A 476 -5.85 20.31 -15.27
N LEU A 477 -5.96 19.70 -14.08
CA LEU A 477 -4.90 19.70 -13.05
C LEU A 477 -3.64 18.92 -13.49
N ALA A 478 -3.72 18.04 -14.50
CA ALA A 478 -2.54 17.36 -15.03
C ALA A 478 -1.57 18.33 -15.72
N ILE A 479 -2.07 19.42 -16.32
CA ILE A 479 -1.25 20.44 -16.99
C ILE A 479 -0.32 21.16 -15.99
N PRO A 480 -0.80 21.83 -14.92
CA PRO A 480 0.10 22.47 -13.97
C PRO A 480 1.01 21.47 -13.26
N VAL A 481 0.55 20.24 -12.96
CA VAL A 481 1.39 19.20 -12.36
C VAL A 481 2.55 18.81 -13.28
N THR A 482 2.31 18.58 -14.56
CA THR A 482 3.37 18.23 -15.53
C THR A 482 4.34 19.39 -15.75
N LEU A 483 3.86 20.64 -15.77
CA LEU A 483 4.72 21.83 -15.85
C LEU A 483 5.61 21.98 -14.61
N ILE A 484 5.06 21.81 -13.40
CA ILE A 484 5.83 21.86 -12.14
C ILE A 484 6.88 20.75 -12.11
N LEU A 485 6.51 19.52 -12.47
CA LEU A 485 7.44 18.39 -12.54
C LEU A 485 8.55 18.65 -13.56
N SER A 486 8.22 19.14 -14.75
CA SER A 486 9.21 19.48 -15.78
C SER A 486 10.16 20.59 -15.32
N HIS A 487 9.70 21.50 -14.45
CA HIS A 487 10.54 22.53 -13.86
C HIS A 487 11.47 21.96 -12.78
N TRP A 488 10.95 21.15 -11.85
CA TRP A 488 11.75 20.48 -10.81
C TRP A 488 12.83 19.55 -11.37
N TRP A 489 12.58 18.96 -12.54
CA TRP A 489 13.52 18.05 -13.21
C TRP A 489 14.32 18.71 -14.33
N ARG A 490 14.31 20.06 -14.46
CA ARG A 490 14.97 20.79 -15.57
C ARG A 490 16.40 20.33 -15.80
N ASP A 491 17.24 20.43 -14.77
CA ASP A 491 18.68 20.15 -14.88
C ASP A 491 18.93 18.72 -15.38
N ARG A 492 18.08 17.78 -14.96
CA ARG A 492 18.18 16.39 -15.36
C ARG A 492 17.70 16.14 -16.79
N ILE A 493 16.59 16.76 -17.19
CA ILE A 493 16.08 16.63 -18.56
C ILE A 493 17.13 17.18 -19.53
N VAL A 494 17.73 18.34 -19.23
CA VAL A 494 18.80 18.95 -20.03
C VAL A 494 20.03 18.04 -20.09
N ALA A 495 20.51 17.53 -18.95
CA ALA A 495 21.67 16.63 -18.91
C ALA A 495 21.44 15.34 -19.72
N LEU A 496 20.27 14.71 -19.59
CA LEU A 496 19.92 13.49 -20.34
C LEU A 496 19.74 13.77 -21.84
N CYS A 497 19.18 14.93 -22.19
CA CYS A 497 19.08 15.38 -23.57
C CYS A 497 20.47 15.59 -24.19
N GLY A 498 21.45 16.12 -23.44
CA GLY A 498 22.83 16.25 -23.88
C GLY A 498 23.46 14.92 -24.29
N VAL A 499 23.24 13.86 -23.51
CA VAL A 499 23.75 12.50 -23.80
C VAL A 499 23.06 11.87 -25.01
N THR A 500 21.81 12.24 -25.28
CA THR A 500 20.97 11.63 -26.34
C THR A 500 20.75 12.56 -27.55
N ALA A 501 21.46 13.69 -27.61
CA ALA A 501 21.28 14.73 -28.60
C ALA A 501 21.44 14.23 -30.05
N GLY A 502 22.28 13.22 -30.28
CA GLY A 502 22.49 12.62 -31.60
C GLY A 502 21.34 11.74 -32.11
N ARG A 503 20.33 11.42 -31.29
CA ARG A 503 19.20 10.55 -31.69
C ARG A 503 17.98 11.30 -32.18
N SER A 504 17.80 12.58 -31.83
CA SER A 504 16.69 13.40 -32.33
C SER A 504 16.95 14.89 -32.23
N ALA A 505 16.41 15.66 -33.18
CA ALA A 505 16.54 17.11 -33.22
C ALA A 505 15.92 17.81 -31.99
N LEU A 506 14.83 17.25 -31.45
CA LEU A 506 14.16 17.78 -30.25
C LEU A 506 15.03 17.65 -29.00
N LEU A 507 15.71 16.51 -28.82
CA LEU A 507 16.64 16.31 -27.70
C LEU A 507 17.87 17.22 -27.84
N GLY A 508 18.40 17.37 -29.05
CA GLY A 508 19.51 18.30 -29.31
C GLY A 508 19.17 19.77 -29.07
N TRP A 509 17.92 20.19 -29.35
CA TRP A 509 17.45 21.54 -29.07
C TRP A 509 17.33 21.81 -27.55
N ILE A 510 16.78 20.86 -26.79
CA ILE A 510 16.59 21.01 -25.33
C ILE A 510 17.90 20.86 -24.55
N ALA A 511 18.89 20.15 -25.10
CA ALA A 511 20.23 20.10 -24.54
C ALA A 511 20.91 21.49 -24.45
N ARG A 512 20.49 22.45 -25.27
CA ARG A 512 20.96 23.85 -25.24
C ARG A 512 20.22 24.72 -24.21
N ASP A 513 19.31 24.12 -23.44
CA ASP A 513 18.49 24.74 -22.40
C ASP A 513 17.80 26.06 -22.80
N PRO A 514 16.88 26.03 -23.80
CA PRO A 514 16.13 27.20 -24.20
C PRO A 514 15.30 27.78 -23.04
N ALA A 515 15.39 29.09 -22.84
CA ALA A 515 14.60 29.84 -21.88
C ALA A 515 13.16 30.11 -22.39
N GLY A 516 12.24 30.43 -21.47
CA GLY A 516 10.85 30.80 -21.78
C GLY A 516 9.85 29.65 -21.85
N ILE A 517 8.61 29.97 -22.27
CA ILE A 517 7.46 29.05 -22.27
C ILE A 517 7.65 27.92 -23.29
N LEU A 518 8.20 28.23 -24.47
CA LEU A 518 8.56 27.24 -25.49
C LEU A 518 9.59 26.21 -24.98
N GLY A 519 10.58 26.66 -24.20
CA GLY A 519 11.55 25.77 -23.56
C GLY A 519 10.92 24.86 -22.50
N LEU A 520 9.95 25.36 -21.74
CA LEU A 520 9.19 24.55 -20.77
C LEU A 520 8.36 23.46 -21.45
N ILE A 521 7.64 23.81 -22.52
CA ILE A 521 6.86 22.83 -23.32
C ILE A 521 7.79 21.80 -23.95
N GLY A 522 8.93 22.23 -24.51
CA GLY A 522 9.97 21.34 -25.03
C GLY A 522 10.42 20.31 -23.99
N ARG A 523 10.74 20.76 -22.76
CA ARG A 523 11.17 19.88 -21.66
C ARG A 523 10.11 18.85 -21.27
N VAL A 524 8.81 19.18 -21.35
CA VAL A 524 7.73 18.19 -21.12
C VAL A 524 7.79 17.07 -22.16
N PHE A 525 7.94 17.41 -23.45
CA PHE A 525 8.05 16.42 -24.52
C PHE A 525 9.31 15.56 -24.39
N ALA A 526 10.48 16.18 -24.18
CA ALA A 526 11.73 15.45 -23.97
C ALA A 526 11.69 14.57 -22.73
N GLY A 527 11.16 15.08 -21.62
CA GLY A 527 10.99 14.34 -20.37
C GLY A 527 10.09 13.12 -20.58
N THR A 528 9.01 13.24 -21.35
CA THR A 528 8.10 12.13 -21.69
C THR A 528 8.81 11.05 -22.52
N VAL A 529 9.55 11.45 -23.56
CA VAL A 529 10.34 10.52 -24.38
C VAL A 529 11.39 9.78 -23.54
N LEU A 530 12.09 10.50 -22.67
CA LEU A 530 13.08 9.93 -21.75
C LEU A 530 12.44 8.97 -20.74
N LEU A 531 11.27 9.30 -20.20
CA LEU A 531 10.50 8.44 -19.29
C LEU A 531 10.06 7.14 -19.96
N ILE A 532 9.53 7.20 -21.19
CA ILE A 532 9.11 6.00 -21.94
C ILE A 532 10.31 5.09 -22.19
N ASN A 533 11.44 5.65 -22.60
CA ASN A 533 12.67 4.88 -22.82
C ASN A 533 13.19 4.28 -21.51
N GLY A 534 13.19 5.06 -20.42
CA GLY A 534 13.56 4.60 -19.08
C GLY A 534 12.64 3.50 -18.55
N ALA A 535 11.33 3.60 -18.77
CA ALA A 535 10.33 2.61 -18.36
C ALA A 535 10.51 1.29 -19.12
N ARG A 536 10.71 1.33 -20.44
CA ARG A 536 11.03 0.14 -21.25
C ARG A 536 12.26 -0.59 -20.72
N LEU A 537 13.30 0.16 -20.35
CA LEU A 537 14.53 -0.38 -19.77
C LEU A 537 14.32 -0.92 -18.35
N ALA A 538 13.55 -0.24 -17.50
CA ALA A 538 13.24 -0.70 -16.15
C ALA A 538 12.41 -2.00 -16.16
N ILE A 539 11.45 -2.10 -17.09
CA ILE A 539 10.69 -3.31 -17.36
C ILE A 539 11.62 -4.41 -17.86
N ALA A 540 12.52 -4.13 -18.80
CA ALA A 540 13.52 -5.09 -19.27
C ALA A 540 14.42 -5.62 -18.13
N ARG A 541 14.85 -4.76 -17.20
CA ARG A 541 15.63 -5.17 -16.01
C ARG A 541 14.83 -6.06 -15.05
N ARG A 542 13.58 -5.69 -14.75
CA ARG A 542 12.71 -6.53 -13.88
C ARG A 542 12.36 -7.87 -14.51
N ILE A 543 12.28 -7.91 -15.84
CA ILE A 543 12.06 -9.14 -16.59
C ILE A 543 13.34 -10.00 -16.61
N SER A 544 14.54 -9.41 -16.57
CA SER A 544 15.80 -10.16 -16.45
C SER A 544 16.05 -10.79 -15.07
N ASP A 545 15.31 -10.39 -14.04
CA ASP A 545 15.37 -11.03 -12.70
C ASP A 545 14.68 -12.42 -12.68
N PHE A 546 13.92 -12.77 -13.72
CA PHE A 546 13.38 -14.12 -13.88
C PHE A 546 14.48 -15.07 -14.39
N ALA A 547 14.85 -16.06 -13.58
CA ALA A 547 15.95 -17.00 -13.84
C ALA A 547 15.88 -17.68 -15.23
N LEU A 548 14.67 -17.98 -15.73
CA LEU A 548 14.44 -18.55 -17.06
C LEU A 548 14.80 -17.59 -18.20
N VAL A 549 14.54 -16.31 -18.00
CA VAL A 549 14.82 -15.25 -18.98
C VAL A 549 16.31 -14.92 -18.97
N HIS A 550 16.94 -14.95 -17.80
CA HIS A 550 18.39 -14.84 -17.65
C HIS A 550 19.12 -15.95 -18.41
N GLU A 551 18.72 -17.22 -18.28
CA GLU A 551 19.35 -18.33 -19.01
C GLU A 551 19.22 -18.18 -20.53
N LEU A 552 18.05 -17.77 -21.04
CA LEU A 552 17.83 -17.54 -22.46
C LEU A 552 18.63 -16.34 -23.00
N PHE A 553 18.70 -15.23 -22.24
CA PHE A 553 19.50 -14.07 -22.65
C PHE A 553 21.00 -14.35 -22.55
N GLU A 554 21.46 -15.06 -21.53
CA GLU A 554 22.84 -15.52 -21.45
C GLU A 554 23.20 -16.40 -22.64
N GLN A 555 22.36 -17.39 -22.98
CA GLN A 555 22.59 -18.26 -24.14
C GLN A 555 22.68 -17.45 -25.43
N ARG A 556 21.75 -16.51 -25.66
CA ARG A 556 21.78 -15.62 -26.83
C ARG A 556 23.04 -14.75 -26.85
N ASN A 557 23.41 -14.17 -25.70
CA ASN A 557 24.58 -13.30 -25.57
C ASN A 557 25.90 -14.09 -25.74
N ARG A 558 25.93 -15.37 -25.37
CA ARG A 558 27.05 -16.30 -25.63
C ARG A 558 27.15 -16.61 -27.12
N MET A 559 26.03 -16.90 -27.79
CA MET A 559 26.00 -17.15 -29.24
C MET A 559 26.47 -15.93 -30.04
N VAL A 560 25.98 -14.73 -29.71
CA VAL A 560 26.41 -13.48 -30.37
C VAL A 560 27.90 -13.20 -30.12
N ALA A 561 28.40 -13.44 -28.90
CA ALA A 561 29.82 -13.30 -28.60
C ALA A 561 30.68 -14.29 -29.41
N ALA A 562 30.27 -15.56 -29.49
CA ALA A 562 30.97 -16.59 -30.26
C ALA A 562 31.02 -16.27 -31.77
N GLN A 563 29.90 -15.82 -32.35
CA GLN A 563 29.83 -15.40 -33.76
C GLN A 563 30.76 -14.22 -34.05
N ARG A 564 30.82 -13.22 -33.16
CA ARG A 564 31.74 -12.09 -33.32
C ARG A 564 33.20 -12.50 -33.21
N VAL A 565 33.55 -13.36 -32.27
CA VAL A 565 34.92 -13.88 -32.18
C VAL A 565 35.28 -14.68 -33.44
N ALA A 566 34.33 -15.41 -34.03
CA ALA A 566 34.54 -16.08 -35.30
C ALA A 566 34.76 -15.10 -36.47
N GLN A 567 33.96 -14.02 -36.55
CA GLN A 567 34.14 -12.95 -37.53
C GLN A 567 35.48 -12.22 -37.36
N ASP A 568 35.89 -11.94 -36.13
CA ASP A 568 37.17 -11.30 -35.81
C ASP A 568 38.36 -12.17 -36.23
N LYS A 569 38.29 -13.48 -35.94
CA LYS A 569 39.28 -14.45 -36.41
C LYS A 569 39.35 -14.52 -37.93
N ALA A 570 38.19 -14.51 -38.60
CA ALA A 570 38.11 -14.54 -40.06
C ALA A 570 38.63 -13.24 -40.69
N SER A 571 38.48 -12.09 -40.01
CA SER A 571 38.93 -10.79 -40.51
C SER A 571 40.44 -10.63 -40.57
N GLY A 572 41.20 -11.42 -39.78
CA GLY A 572 42.67 -11.32 -39.68
C GLY A 572 43.20 -9.98 -39.16
N LYS A 573 42.34 -9.00 -38.85
CA LYS A 573 42.72 -7.63 -38.45
C LYS A 573 43.49 -7.59 -37.12
N TYR A 574 43.26 -8.56 -36.23
CA TYR A 574 43.73 -8.54 -34.84
C TYR A 574 44.77 -9.63 -34.57
N ARG A 575 45.94 -9.25 -34.04
CA ARG A 575 47.03 -10.17 -33.65
C ARG A 575 47.06 -10.37 -32.13
N ARG A 576 47.47 -11.55 -31.66
CA ARG A 576 47.71 -11.82 -30.23
C ARG A 576 48.90 -11.01 -29.71
N LEU A 577 48.87 -10.63 -28.42
CA LEU A 577 50.01 -10.01 -27.75
C LEU A 577 51.23 -10.96 -27.72
N PRO A 578 52.46 -10.43 -27.70
CA PRO A 578 53.67 -11.21 -27.48
C PRO A 578 53.61 -12.05 -26.20
N ALA A 579 54.24 -13.23 -26.22
CA ALA A 579 54.24 -14.17 -25.10
C ALA A 579 54.73 -13.54 -23.79
N GLU A 580 55.76 -12.70 -23.86
CA GLU A 580 56.34 -12.01 -22.70
C GLU A 580 55.32 -11.15 -21.94
N LYS A 581 54.50 -10.37 -22.66
CA LYS A 581 53.42 -9.55 -22.04
C LYS A 581 52.28 -10.41 -21.53
N MET A 582 51.96 -11.50 -22.24
CA MET A 582 50.92 -12.46 -21.84
C MET A 582 51.28 -13.24 -20.57
N ASP A 583 52.56 -13.49 -20.35
CA ASP A 583 53.06 -14.22 -19.16
C ASP A 583 52.96 -13.38 -17.89
N VAL A 584 53.00 -12.05 -17.97
CA VAL A 584 52.75 -11.16 -16.81
C VAL A 584 51.30 -11.28 -16.33
N LEU A 585 50.37 -11.48 -17.27
CA LEU A 585 48.94 -11.70 -17.04
C LEU A 585 48.57 -13.16 -16.73
N ALA A 586 49.55 -14.06 -16.58
CA ALA A 586 49.27 -15.47 -16.30
C ALA A 586 48.53 -15.64 -14.95
N PRO A 587 47.41 -16.40 -14.90
CA PRO A 587 46.55 -16.53 -13.72
C PRO A 587 47.25 -16.95 -12.42
N HIS A 588 48.32 -17.74 -12.53
CA HIS A 588 49.04 -18.33 -11.38
C HIS A 588 50.41 -17.71 -11.12
N ARG A 589 50.80 -16.66 -11.86
CA ARG A 589 52.09 -15.99 -11.63
C ARG A 589 52.07 -15.25 -10.30
N ALA A 590 53.10 -15.43 -9.48
CA ALA A 590 53.27 -14.68 -8.24
C ALA A 590 53.32 -13.16 -8.51
N PRO A 591 52.78 -12.32 -7.61
CA PRO A 591 52.88 -10.87 -7.77
C PRO A 591 54.35 -10.42 -7.75
N LEU A 592 54.74 -9.53 -8.68
CA LEU A 592 56.10 -8.98 -8.77
C LEU A 592 56.48 -8.08 -7.58
N GLN A 593 55.48 -7.52 -6.89
CA GLN A 593 55.65 -6.76 -5.66
C GLN A 593 54.67 -7.31 -4.62
N ALA A 594 55.21 -7.71 -3.45
CA ALA A 594 54.45 -8.05 -2.26
C ALA A 594 53.89 -6.76 -1.63
N SER A 595 53.01 -6.06 -2.34
CA SER A 595 52.27 -4.94 -1.77
C SER A 595 51.10 -5.52 -0.99
N ARG A 596 50.89 -5.04 0.25
CA ARG A 596 49.74 -5.41 1.13
C ARG A 596 48.47 -5.40 0.28
N VAL A 597 48.04 -6.58 -0.12
CA VAL A 597 46.99 -6.73 -1.13
C VAL A 597 45.69 -6.33 -0.47
N ASN A 598 44.92 -5.43 -1.11
CA ASN A 598 43.46 -5.35 -0.94
C ASN A 598 42.82 -6.63 -1.55
N GLY A 599 43.26 -7.80 -1.07
CA GLY A 599 42.64 -9.08 -1.35
C GLY A 599 41.59 -9.34 -0.28
N PRO A 600 40.92 -10.51 -0.28
CA PRO A 600 40.10 -10.90 0.86
C PRO A 600 40.97 -10.74 2.11
N SER A 601 40.40 -10.07 3.13
CA SER A 601 41.02 -9.84 4.43
C SER A 601 41.83 -11.06 4.85
N ILE A 602 43.02 -10.85 5.45
CA ILE A 602 43.83 -11.93 6.01
C ILE A 602 42.88 -12.87 6.77
N PRO A 603 42.73 -14.13 6.35
CA PRO A 603 41.60 -14.97 6.78
C PRO A 603 41.62 -15.29 8.28
N TYR A 604 42.75 -15.04 8.93
CA TYR A 604 42.95 -15.12 10.37
C TYR A 604 43.51 -13.81 10.88
N ALA A 605 42.99 -13.32 12.01
CA ALA A 605 43.72 -12.33 12.78
C ALA A 605 44.92 -13.02 13.45
N SER A 606 46.06 -12.33 13.53
CA SER A 606 47.29 -12.92 14.10
C SER A 606 47.15 -13.37 15.57
N GLU A 607 46.08 -12.96 16.25
CA GLU A 607 45.77 -13.33 17.64
C GLU A 607 44.95 -14.65 17.75
N GLU A 608 44.39 -15.14 16.64
CA GLU A 608 43.57 -16.36 16.57
C GLU A 608 44.39 -17.64 16.44
N LEU A 609 45.63 -17.55 15.96
CA LEU A 609 46.53 -18.68 15.71
C LEU A 609 47.51 -18.85 16.88
N ARG A 610 47.10 -19.63 17.88
CA ARG A 610 47.95 -19.96 19.05
C ARG A 610 48.77 -21.23 18.80
N GLY A 611 49.88 -21.37 19.52
CA GLY A 611 50.64 -22.61 19.56
C GLY A 611 49.75 -23.85 19.80
N GLY A 612 49.92 -24.89 18.99
CA GLY A 612 49.13 -26.12 18.97
C GLY A 612 47.95 -26.11 17.98
N THR A 613 47.64 -24.97 17.34
CA THR A 613 46.49 -24.86 16.42
C THR A 613 46.79 -25.50 15.06
N ILE A 614 45.85 -26.32 14.57
CA ILE A 614 45.83 -26.81 13.19
C ILE A 614 44.67 -26.14 12.44
N ALA A 615 45.01 -25.25 11.51
CA ALA A 615 44.06 -24.44 10.74
C ALA A 615 44.03 -24.84 9.26
N ALA A 616 42.87 -24.70 8.61
CA ALA A 616 42.67 -24.94 7.19
C ALA A 616 42.05 -23.73 6.46
N ILE A 617 42.67 -23.32 5.35
CA ILE A 617 42.15 -22.34 4.39
C ILE A 617 41.54 -23.08 3.22
N VAL A 618 40.22 -22.97 3.07
CA VAL A 618 39.45 -23.65 2.02
C VAL A 618 39.05 -22.66 0.93
N GLY A 619 39.25 -23.02 -0.33
CA GLY A 619 38.81 -22.18 -1.44
C GLY A 619 38.95 -22.86 -2.80
N GLU A 620 38.20 -22.36 -3.79
CA GLU A 620 38.31 -22.82 -5.17
C GLU A 620 39.72 -22.60 -5.74
N ARG A 621 40.08 -23.35 -6.79
CA ARG A 621 41.34 -23.12 -7.50
C ARG A 621 41.35 -21.71 -8.08
N GLY A 622 42.45 -20.99 -7.84
CA GLY A 622 42.59 -19.62 -8.35
C GLY A 622 41.93 -18.53 -7.51
N LEU A 623 41.30 -18.86 -6.37
CA LEU A 623 40.65 -17.87 -5.48
C LEU A 623 41.64 -17.03 -4.65
N GLY A 624 42.93 -17.44 -4.59
CA GLY A 624 43.98 -16.73 -3.86
C GLY A 624 44.52 -17.44 -2.61
N LYS A 625 44.29 -18.74 -2.43
CA LYS A 625 44.78 -19.53 -1.27
C LYS A 625 46.28 -19.37 -1.00
N SER A 626 47.13 -19.64 -2.00
CA SER A 626 48.58 -19.52 -1.84
C SER A 626 49.02 -18.08 -1.59
N ALA A 627 48.29 -17.08 -2.11
CA ALA A 627 48.56 -15.67 -1.83
C ALA A 627 48.15 -15.29 -0.39
N ALA A 628 47.07 -15.89 0.14
CA ALA A 628 46.66 -15.73 1.53
C ALA A 628 47.65 -16.38 2.51
N LEU A 629 48.17 -17.57 2.18
CA LEU A 629 49.28 -18.19 2.92
C LEU A 629 50.51 -17.27 2.89
N GLN A 630 50.93 -16.81 1.71
CA GLN A 630 52.08 -15.91 1.61
C GLN A 630 51.90 -14.61 2.46
N ALA A 631 50.68 -14.05 2.50
CA ALA A 631 50.39 -12.90 3.34
C ALA A 631 50.44 -13.21 4.85
N LEU A 632 50.00 -14.41 5.25
CA LEU A 632 50.12 -14.89 6.64
C LEU A 632 51.60 -15.08 7.01
N LYS A 633 52.39 -15.73 6.16
CA LYS A 633 53.84 -15.82 6.28
C LYS A 633 54.49 -14.47 6.48
N GLU A 634 54.17 -13.47 5.65
CA GLU A 634 54.76 -12.13 5.76
C GLU A 634 54.36 -11.45 7.09
N SER A 635 53.11 -11.63 7.55
CA SER A 635 52.64 -11.12 8.83
C SER A 635 53.34 -11.77 10.03
N HIS A 636 53.55 -13.09 10.00
CA HIS A 636 54.16 -13.85 11.09
C HIS A 636 55.70 -13.82 11.08
N ALA A 637 56.33 -13.69 9.91
CA ALA A 637 57.78 -13.54 9.77
C ALA A 637 58.29 -12.24 10.44
N THR A 638 57.44 -11.20 10.54
CA THR A 638 57.78 -9.97 11.28
C THR A 638 57.70 -10.12 12.80
N LYS A 639 57.06 -11.17 13.30
CA LYS A 639 56.80 -11.43 14.73
C LYS A 639 57.61 -12.61 15.26
N THR A 640 58.94 -12.53 15.30
CA THR A 640 59.82 -13.50 16.01
C THR A 640 59.63 -15.01 15.73
N GLU A 641 58.72 -15.46 14.87
CA GLU A 641 58.42 -16.88 14.58
C GLU A 641 59.24 -17.37 13.38
N ARG A 642 59.63 -18.64 13.39
CA ARG A 642 60.31 -19.26 12.24
C ARG A 642 59.25 -19.90 11.35
N VAL A 643 59.17 -19.45 10.10
CA VAL A 643 58.13 -19.86 9.14
C VAL A 643 58.68 -20.87 8.13
N PHE A 644 58.02 -22.02 7.98
CA PHE A 644 58.27 -22.98 6.91
C PHE A 644 57.08 -23.06 5.96
N SER A 645 57.33 -23.04 4.65
CA SER A 645 56.29 -23.20 3.64
C SER A 645 56.62 -24.40 2.77
N ILE A 646 55.76 -25.41 2.79
CA ILE A 646 55.90 -26.66 2.04
C ILE A 646 54.74 -26.76 1.05
N ARG A 647 54.99 -27.22 -0.16
CA ARG A 647 53.92 -27.54 -1.13
C ARG A 647 53.88 -29.05 -1.31
N VAL A 648 52.69 -29.63 -1.24
CA VAL A 648 52.51 -31.05 -1.51
C VAL A 648 52.79 -31.35 -2.98
N ASP A 649 53.67 -32.31 -3.24
CA ASP A 649 53.96 -32.83 -4.57
C ASP A 649 53.49 -34.28 -4.71
N ALA A 650 53.88 -34.94 -5.80
CA ALA A 650 53.49 -36.31 -6.08
C ALA A 650 54.08 -37.36 -5.10
N ARG A 651 55.07 -37.00 -4.27
CA ARG A 651 55.66 -37.90 -3.25
C ARG A 651 54.74 -38.08 -2.03
N GLY A 652 53.63 -37.36 -1.97
CA GLY A 652 52.63 -37.52 -0.90
C GLY A 652 53.16 -37.08 0.47
N PHE A 653 52.69 -37.74 1.53
CA PHE A 653 53.07 -37.41 2.91
C PHE A 653 54.58 -37.60 3.16
N GLU A 654 55.20 -38.62 2.57
CA GLU A 654 56.64 -38.86 2.68
C GLU A 654 57.48 -37.70 2.08
N GLY A 655 56.97 -37.07 1.00
CA GLY A 655 57.56 -35.86 0.45
C GLY A 655 57.52 -34.68 1.41
N VAL A 656 56.36 -34.47 2.07
CA VAL A 656 56.20 -33.42 3.08
C VAL A 656 57.16 -33.62 4.25
N LEU A 657 57.32 -34.86 4.74
CA LEU A 657 58.28 -35.18 5.80
C LEU A 657 59.72 -34.93 5.38
N ALA A 658 60.09 -35.31 4.15
CA ALA A 658 61.42 -35.06 3.61
C ALA A 658 61.71 -33.55 3.54
N ASP A 659 60.79 -32.76 3.02
CA ASP A 659 60.95 -31.30 2.88
C ASP A 659 60.96 -30.59 4.24
N LEU A 660 60.17 -31.07 5.20
CA LEU A 660 60.18 -30.58 6.59
C LEU A 660 61.49 -30.91 7.29
N SER A 661 62.00 -32.15 7.15
CA SER A 661 63.27 -32.58 7.74
C SER A 661 64.46 -31.77 7.21
N ALA A 662 64.52 -31.53 5.89
CA ALA A 662 65.54 -30.71 5.26
C ALA A 662 65.50 -29.24 5.73
N SER A 663 64.30 -28.72 6.02
CA SER A 663 64.11 -27.33 6.50
C SER A 663 64.46 -27.16 7.99
N LEU A 664 64.30 -28.22 8.78
CA LEU A 664 64.63 -28.25 10.21
C LEU A 664 66.13 -28.49 10.46
N THR A 665 66.74 -29.44 9.73
CA THR A 665 68.12 -29.89 9.93
C THR A 665 68.83 -30.07 8.57
N PRO A 666 69.53 -29.05 8.04
CA PRO A 666 70.10 -29.08 6.69
C PRO A 666 71.15 -30.18 6.44
N ASP A 667 71.84 -30.63 7.50
CA ASP A 667 72.98 -31.54 7.42
C ASP A 667 72.60 -33.03 7.64
N THR A 668 71.33 -33.35 7.91
CA THR A 668 70.91 -34.72 8.28
C THR A 668 69.64 -35.14 7.52
N ARG A 669 69.72 -36.24 6.74
CA ARG A 669 68.53 -36.85 6.10
C ARG A 669 67.68 -37.62 7.14
N PRO A 670 66.36 -37.71 6.97
CA PRO A 670 65.44 -38.06 8.06
C PRO A 670 65.70 -39.45 8.66
N GLN A 671 65.74 -39.50 9.99
CA GLN A 671 65.69 -40.70 10.82
C GLN A 671 64.28 -40.75 11.46
N SER A 672 63.31 -41.46 10.87
CA SER A 672 61.93 -41.67 11.41
C SER A 672 61.03 -40.44 11.71
N GLU A 673 59.70 -40.65 11.70
CA GLU A 673 58.69 -39.64 12.07
C GLU A 673 58.90 -39.10 13.50
N ASP A 674 59.21 -40.00 14.43
CA ASP A 674 59.42 -39.68 15.85
C ASP A 674 60.60 -38.74 16.08
N ALA A 675 61.69 -38.86 15.32
CA ALA A 675 62.81 -37.95 15.50
C ALA A 675 62.50 -36.54 14.99
N ILE A 676 61.67 -36.40 13.95
CA ILE A 676 61.21 -35.08 13.46
C ILE A 676 60.32 -34.43 14.53
N VAL A 677 59.38 -35.18 15.11
CA VAL A 677 58.55 -34.69 16.23
C VAL A 677 59.43 -34.29 17.41
N GLN A 678 60.44 -35.10 17.78
CA GLN A 678 61.37 -34.75 18.85
C GLN A 678 62.20 -33.51 18.54
N ALA A 679 62.64 -33.32 17.29
CA ALA A 679 63.39 -32.12 16.88
C ALA A 679 62.52 -30.84 16.96
N ILE A 680 61.22 -30.98 16.74
CA ILE A 680 60.23 -29.90 16.89
C ILE A 680 59.96 -29.61 18.38
N CYS A 681 59.77 -30.66 19.19
CA CYS A 681 59.37 -30.54 20.60
C CYS A 681 60.52 -30.25 21.58
N LYS A 682 61.75 -30.74 21.35
CA LYS A 682 62.92 -30.56 22.24
C LYS A 682 63.66 -29.24 22.01
N ARG A 683 63.06 -28.31 21.28
CA ARG A 683 63.72 -27.07 20.89
C ARG A 683 63.60 -26.07 22.03
N ASP A 684 64.74 -25.67 22.62
CA ASP A 684 64.82 -24.64 23.68
C ASP A 684 64.58 -23.20 23.15
N ASP A 685 63.98 -23.06 21.97
CA ASP A 685 63.70 -21.78 21.31
C ASP A 685 62.33 -21.26 21.79
N PRO A 686 62.23 -20.07 22.40
CA PRO A 686 60.96 -19.51 22.89
C PRO A 686 59.99 -19.09 21.77
N ARG A 687 60.35 -19.29 20.50
CA ARG A 687 59.59 -18.87 19.31
C ARG A 687 58.71 -20.01 18.80
N HIS A 688 57.41 -19.75 18.58
CA HIS A 688 56.53 -20.72 17.93
C HIS A 688 56.99 -20.99 16.48
N LEU A 689 56.86 -22.25 16.05
CA LEU A 689 57.12 -22.65 14.68
C LEU A 689 55.84 -22.56 13.85
N PHE A 690 55.88 -21.82 12.75
CA PHE A 690 54.74 -21.67 11.85
C PHE A 690 54.95 -22.50 10.60
N ILE A 691 54.13 -23.52 10.38
CA ILE A 691 54.25 -24.44 9.24
C ILE A 691 53.05 -24.26 8.32
N GLU A 692 53.33 -23.83 7.10
CA GLU A 692 52.35 -23.73 6.02
C GLU A 692 52.48 -24.91 5.08
N ILE A 693 51.36 -25.57 4.78
CA ILE A 693 51.30 -26.60 3.75
C ILE A 693 50.30 -26.19 2.67
N ASP A 694 50.80 -25.94 1.46
CA ASP A 694 49.99 -25.60 0.29
C ASP A 694 49.59 -26.87 -0.49
N ASP A 695 48.37 -26.88 -1.03
CA ASP A 695 47.80 -27.93 -1.87
C ASP A 695 47.61 -29.31 -1.19
N VAL A 696 47.14 -29.33 0.06
CA VAL A 696 46.88 -30.57 0.82
C VAL A 696 45.87 -31.49 0.14
N GLN A 697 45.03 -30.97 -0.77
CA GLN A 697 44.15 -31.80 -1.60
C GLN A 697 44.90 -32.89 -2.41
N ARG A 698 46.20 -32.74 -2.65
CA ARG A 698 47.01 -33.74 -3.37
C ARG A 698 47.32 -35.00 -2.55
N LEU A 699 47.12 -34.96 -1.23
CA LEU A 699 47.17 -36.14 -0.36
C LEU A 699 45.86 -36.94 -0.35
N VAL A 700 44.84 -36.44 -1.05
CA VAL A 700 43.50 -37.01 -1.05
C VAL A 700 43.25 -37.72 -2.37
N ILE A 701 42.98 -39.01 -2.29
CA ILE A 701 42.50 -39.80 -3.41
C ILE A 701 41.07 -40.24 -3.09
N PRO A 702 40.07 -39.87 -3.90
CA PRO A 702 38.67 -40.28 -3.71
C PRO A 702 38.46 -41.77 -4.00
N ALA A 703 39.02 -42.63 -3.15
CA ALA A 703 39.01 -44.09 -3.22
C ALA A 703 39.05 -44.70 -1.81
N ILE A 704 38.76 -46.00 -1.68
CA ILE A 704 38.91 -46.73 -0.42
C ILE A 704 40.37 -46.62 0.05
N GLY A 705 40.56 -46.16 1.30
CA GLY A 705 41.90 -45.95 1.87
C GLY A 705 42.65 -44.73 1.31
N GLY A 706 42.08 -43.95 0.39
CA GLY A 706 42.74 -42.82 -0.25
C GLY A 706 42.87 -41.55 0.60
N LEU A 707 42.44 -41.58 1.86
CA LEU A 707 42.61 -40.50 2.85
C LEU A 707 43.74 -40.78 3.87
N ARG A 708 44.45 -41.91 3.74
CA ARG A 708 45.48 -42.33 4.71
C ARG A 708 46.59 -41.29 4.89
N ASP A 709 47.05 -40.68 3.80
CA ASP A 709 48.15 -39.70 3.86
C ASP A 709 47.72 -38.39 4.54
N LEU A 710 46.47 -37.96 4.33
CA LEU A 710 45.88 -36.85 5.06
C LEU A 710 45.72 -37.19 6.56
N ASP A 711 45.20 -38.37 6.86
CA ASP A 711 45.01 -38.83 8.24
C ASP A 711 46.38 -38.90 8.98
N ARG A 712 47.43 -39.39 8.32
CA ARG A 712 48.81 -39.39 8.84
C ARG A 712 49.35 -37.98 9.05
N LEU A 713 49.14 -37.07 8.09
CA LEU A 713 49.57 -35.67 8.23
C LEU A 713 48.93 -34.97 9.42
N VAL A 714 47.61 -35.12 9.60
CA VAL A 714 46.89 -34.50 10.73
C VAL A 714 47.33 -35.12 12.05
N ALA A 715 47.52 -36.45 12.11
CA ALA A 715 48.04 -37.12 13.31
C ALA A 715 49.46 -36.62 13.67
N PHE A 716 50.34 -36.51 12.68
CA PHE A 716 51.69 -35.98 12.83
C PHE A 716 51.69 -34.54 13.35
N ALA A 717 50.85 -33.67 12.77
CA ALA A 717 50.72 -32.28 13.20
C ALA A 717 50.27 -32.17 14.67
N ARG A 718 49.38 -33.06 15.13
CA ARG A 718 48.94 -33.12 16.54
C ARG A 718 50.03 -33.57 17.50
N CYS A 719 50.92 -34.46 17.07
CA CYS A 719 52.03 -34.94 17.90
C CYS A 719 53.10 -33.85 18.16
N CYS A 720 53.13 -32.78 17.36
CA CYS A 720 54.10 -31.69 17.49
C CYS A 720 53.81 -30.69 18.64
N GLY A 721 52.64 -30.80 19.30
CA GLY A 721 52.31 -30.04 20.51
C GLY A 721 52.18 -28.51 20.33
N GLU A 722 52.19 -27.79 21.46
CA GLU A 722 51.94 -26.32 21.53
C GLU A 722 53.08 -25.46 20.95
N GLY A 723 54.22 -26.06 20.60
CA GLY A 723 55.35 -25.36 19.96
C GLY A 723 55.11 -24.98 18.50
N CYS A 724 54.06 -25.52 17.86
CA CYS A 724 53.81 -25.35 16.43
C CYS A 724 52.41 -24.81 16.10
N VAL A 725 52.33 -24.03 15.03
CA VAL A 725 51.07 -23.64 14.38
C VAL A 725 51.09 -24.20 12.97
N TRP A 726 50.05 -24.94 12.60
CA TRP A 726 49.91 -25.52 11.26
C TRP A 726 48.81 -24.79 10.49
N VAL A 727 49.12 -24.31 9.29
CA VAL A 727 48.12 -23.72 8.40
C VAL A 727 48.17 -24.42 7.05
N MET A 728 47.07 -25.05 6.67
CA MET A 728 46.98 -25.89 5.48
C MET A 728 46.04 -25.27 4.45
N SER A 729 46.38 -25.30 3.15
CA SER A 729 45.45 -24.91 2.09
C SER A 729 44.78 -26.13 1.47
N ILE A 730 43.46 -26.04 1.25
CA ILE A 730 42.66 -27.13 0.69
C ILE A 730 41.75 -26.59 -0.43
N GLY A 731 41.72 -27.27 -1.56
CA GLY A 731 40.76 -27.04 -2.64
C GLY A 731 39.31 -27.32 -2.21
N ALA A 732 38.38 -26.43 -2.52
CA ALA A 732 36.95 -26.62 -2.20
C ALA A 732 36.35 -27.97 -2.70
N PRO A 733 36.65 -28.47 -3.92
CA PRO A 733 36.21 -29.80 -4.35
C PRO A 733 36.68 -30.94 -3.44
N ALA A 734 37.93 -30.89 -2.99
CA ALA A 734 38.53 -31.88 -2.09
C ALA A 734 37.93 -31.78 -0.69
N TRP A 735 37.77 -30.56 -0.17
CA TRP A 735 37.16 -30.32 1.14
C TRP A 735 35.75 -30.89 1.24
N ASN A 736 34.94 -30.73 0.20
CA ASN A 736 33.60 -31.30 0.13
C ASN A 736 33.59 -32.83 0.16
N TYR A 737 34.62 -33.48 -0.39
CA TYR A 737 34.81 -34.92 -0.27
C TYR A 737 35.25 -35.31 1.15
N ILE A 738 36.27 -34.64 1.71
CA ILE A 738 36.82 -34.91 3.05
C ILE A 738 35.74 -34.77 4.12
N SER A 739 35.02 -33.64 4.15
CA SER A 739 33.95 -33.34 5.11
C SER A 739 32.82 -34.38 5.13
N ARG A 740 32.58 -35.08 4.02
CA ARG A 740 31.61 -36.18 3.94
C ARG A 740 32.21 -37.50 4.36
N ALA A 741 33.41 -37.80 3.89
CA ALA A 741 34.11 -39.04 4.19
C ALA A 741 34.63 -39.12 5.64
N ARG A 742 34.69 -37.99 6.35
CA ARG A 742 35.18 -37.82 7.73
C ARG A 742 34.23 -36.95 8.57
N PHE A 743 32.92 -37.06 8.36
CA PHE A 743 31.92 -36.26 9.09
C PHE A 743 32.00 -36.44 10.61
N ASP A 744 32.45 -37.60 11.07
CA ASP A 744 32.58 -37.99 12.47
C ASP A 744 33.88 -37.52 13.14
N ARG A 745 34.81 -36.91 12.38
CA ARG A 745 36.14 -36.51 12.89
C ARG A 745 36.39 -35.01 12.76
N VAL A 746 36.83 -34.41 13.85
CA VAL A 746 37.40 -33.05 13.81
C VAL A 746 38.84 -33.18 13.32
N LEU A 747 39.13 -32.76 12.08
CA LEU A 747 40.48 -32.80 11.51
C LEU A 747 41.28 -31.52 11.78
N PHE A 748 40.59 -30.37 11.79
CA PHE A 748 41.18 -29.03 11.93
C PHE A 748 40.47 -28.30 13.07
N ASP A 749 41.21 -27.53 13.86
CA ASP A 749 40.68 -26.74 14.96
C ASP A 749 39.97 -25.48 14.45
N GLN A 750 40.47 -24.92 13.34
CA GLN A 750 39.89 -23.76 12.68
C GLN A 750 39.82 -23.95 11.18
N ILE A 751 38.69 -23.61 10.57
CA ILE A 751 38.48 -23.70 9.12
C ILE A 751 37.98 -22.34 8.63
N ARG A 752 38.69 -21.75 7.66
CA ARG A 752 38.30 -20.49 7.02
C ARG A 752 38.07 -20.71 5.54
N HIS A 753 36.87 -20.38 5.09
CA HIS A 753 36.55 -20.34 3.68
C HIS A 753 36.94 -18.97 3.11
N LEU A 754 37.69 -18.97 2.01
CA LEU A 754 37.97 -17.74 1.29
C LEU A 754 36.71 -17.25 0.58
N ASP A 755 36.39 -15.98 0.78
CA ASP A 755 35.32 -15.31 0.06
C ASP A 755 35.67 -15.08 -1.41
N ARG A 756 34.63 -15.03 -2.24
CA ARG A 756 34.73 -14.59 -3.63
C ARG A 756 35.07 -13.09 -3.66
N TRP A 757 35.92 -12.68 -4.61
CA TRP A 757 36.36 -11.30 -4.73
C TRP A 757 35.22 -10.40 -5.21
N SER A 758 35.19 -9.16 -4.73
CA SER A 758 34.24 -8.17 -5.23
C SER A 758 34.60 -7.71 -6.65
N SER A 759 33.61 -7.20 -7.40
CA SER A 759 33.85 -6.64 -8.74
C SER A 759 34.94 -5.55 -8.73
N LYS A 760 34.96 -4.73 -7.67
CA LYS A 760 35.94 -3.65 -7.48
C LYS A 760 37.36 -4.20 -7.28
N ASP A 761 37.52 -5.25 -6.47
CA ASP A 761 38.83 -5.84 -6.17
C ASP A 761 39.38 -6.58 -7.38
N LEU A 762 38.53 -7.30 -8.12
CA LEU A 762 38.90 -7.90 -9.40
C LEU A 762 39.37 -6.85 -10.40
N ARG A 763 38.63 -5.76 -10.58
CA ARG A 763 39.03 -4.67 -11.48
C ARG A 763 40.39 -4.10 -11.08
N THR A 764 40.58 -3.81 -9.80
CA THR A 764 41.86 -3.30 -9.26
C THR A 764 43.02 -4.27 -9.53
N LEU A 765 42.79 -5.58 -9.41
CA LEU A 765 43.78 -6.61 -9.73
C LEU A 765 44.16 -6.59 -11.22
N LEU A 766 43.17 -6.54 -12.11
CA LEU A 766 43.38 -6.55 -13.56
C LEU A 766 44.11 -5.30 -14.05
N GLU A 767 43.71 -4.12 -13.56
CA GLU A 767 44.39 -2.86 -13.86
C GLU A 767 45.83 -2.86 -13.39
N ARG A 768 46.09 -3.32 -12.15
CA ARG A 768 47.45 -3.44 -11.60
C ARG A 768 48.33 -4.36 -12.46
N ARG A 769 47.82 -5.52 -12.86
CA ARG A 769 48.57 -6.49 -13.70
C ARG A 769 48.80 -5.96 -15.11
N SER A 770 47.84 -5.23 -15.67
CA SER A 770 47.96 -4.60 -16.99
C SER A 770 49.00 -3.48 -16.97
N LYS A 771 49.04 -2.67 -15.90
CA LYS A 771 50.06 -1.65 -15.69
C LYS A 771 51.46 -2.25 -15.57
N GLN A 772 51.62 -3.37 -14.87
CA GLN A 772 52.89 -4.10 -14.78
C GLN A 772 53.37 -4.69 -16.12
N ALA A 773 52.44 -4.97 -17.03
CA ALA A 773 52.75 -5.48 -18.37
C ALA A 773 52.93 -4.35 -19.41
N GLU A 774 52.85 -3.09 -18.99
CA GLU A 774 52.85 -1.91 -19.86
C GLU A 774 51.81 -2.04 -20.98
N ILE A 775 50.57 -2.36 -20.58
CA ILE A 775 49.41 -2.50 -21.45
C ILE A 775 48.42 -1.39 -21.13
N GLU A 776 48.22 -0.49 -22.09
CA GLU A 776 47.09 0.44 -22.11
C GLU A 776 46.00 -0.14 -23.02
N ALA A 777 44.87 -0.52 -22.41
CA ALA A 777 43.80 -1.22 -23.09
C ALA A 777 42.75 -0.24 -23.62
N ASP A 778 42.50 -0.26 -24.94
CA ASP A 778 41.49 0.57 -25.58
C ASP A 778 40.15 -0.20 -25.72
N PHE A 779 39.07 0.41 -25.23
CA PHE A 779 37.70 -0.12 -25.26
C PHE A 779 36.84 0.48 -26.38
N SER A 780 37.38 1.38 -27.20
CA SER A 780 36.66 2.10 -28.27
C SER A 780 36.05 1.14 -29.30
N ASP A 781 36.84 0.14 -29.69
CA ASP A 781 36.48 -0.92 -30.65
C ASP A 781 35.56 -2.00 -30.06
N LEU A 782 35.21 -1.91 -28.77
CA LEU A 782 34.25 -2.81 -28.17
C LEU A 782 32.84 -2.44 -28.68
N ALA A 783 32.16 -3.38 -29.33
CA ALA A 783 30.76 -3.20 -29.69
C ALA A 783 29.93 -2.95 -28.42
N GLU A 784 28.85 -2.17 -28.52
CA GLU A 784 27.91 -1.99 -27.41
C GLU A 784 27.39 -3.36 -26.96
N MET A 785 28.05 -3.93 -25.95
CA MET A 785 27.54 -5.05 -25.20
C MET A 785 26.46 -4.44 -24.34
N GLY A 786 25.21 -4.89 -24.51
CA GLY A 786 24.02 -4.35 -23.85
C GLY A 786 24.01 -4.53 -22.33
N GLY A 787 25.04 -4.05 -21.64
CA GLY A 787 25.06 -3.85 -20.22
C GLY A 787 24.05 -2.77 -19.89
N TYR A 788 23.00 -3.14 -19.16
CA TYR A 788 21.86 -2.28 -18.81
C TYR A 788 22.19 -1.20 -17.78
N GLN A 789 23.45 -0.77 -17.67
CA GLN A 789 23.87 0.29 -16.77
C GLN A 789 23.92 1.63 -17.52
N PHE A 790 22.79 2.32 -17.49
CA PHE A 790 22.78 3.76 -17.64
C PHE A 790 23.13 4.38 -16.28
N ASP A 791 24.38 4.27 -15.86
CA ASP A 791 24.92 5.25 -14.92
C ASP A 791 25.32 6.47 -15.75
N SER A 792 24.65 7.59 -15.48
CA SER A 792 24.47 8.67 -16.46
C SER A 792 25.66 9.59 -16.65
N ASP A 793 26.72 9.38 -15.88
CA ASP A 793 27.82 10.33 -15.75
C ASP A 793 29.10 9.79 -16.42
N LEU A 794 29.03 8.59 -17.03
CA LEU A 794 30.14 7.92 -17.71
C LEU A 794 30.13 8.19 -19.22
N THR A 795 31.31 8.52 -19.77
CA THR A 795 31.52 8.67 -21.21
C THR A 795 31.18 7.35 -21.95
N PRO A 796 30.90 7.39 -23.27
CA PRO A 796 30.60 6.17 -24.04
C PRO A 796 31.65 5.07 -23.89
N GLU A 797 32.93 5.44 -23.81
CA GLU A 797 34.06 4.52 -23.60
C GLU A 797 34.06 3.93 -22.18
N GLN A 798 33.87 4.76 -21.15
CA GLN A 798 33.78 4.31 -19.76
C GLN A 798 32.60 3.36 -19.53
N ARG A 799 31.50 3.53 -20.26
CA ARG A 799 30.36 2.60 -20.22
C ARG A 799 30.69 1.25 -20.83
N LYS A 800 31.41 1.22 -21.95
CA LYS A 800 31.87 -0.03 -22.59
C LYS A 800 32.86 -0.78 -21.69
N GLU A 801 33.78 -0.04 -21.07
CA GLU A 801 34.72 -0.55 -20.08
C GLU A 801 34.00 -1.17 -18.87
N ALA A 802 33.08 -0.43 -18.24
CA ALA A 802 32.32 -0.93 -17.09
C ALA A 802 31.49 -2.17 -17.45
N ALA A 803 30.79 -2.15 -18.59
CA ALA A 803 30.00 -3.28 -19.06
C ALA A 803 30.86 -4.52 -19.35
N PHE A 804 32.09 -4.35 -19.83
CA PHE A 804 33.03 -5.45 -20.03
C PHE A 804 33.45 -6.07 -18.69
N PHE A 805 33.87 -5.25 -17.72
CA PHE A 805 34.32 -5.74 -16.42
C PHE A 805 33.19 -6.40 -15.62
N ASP A 806 31.97 -5.89 -15.70
CA ASP A 806 30.81 -6.51 -15.07
C ASP A 806 30.53 -7.90 -15.65
N ARG A 807 30.55 -8.02 -16.99
CA ARG A 807 30.39 -9.31 -17.66
C ARG A 807 31.51 -10.29 -17.31
N LEU A 808 32.76 -9.79 -17.23
CA LEU A 808 33.90 -10.59 -16.82
C LEU A 808 33.74 -11.09 -15.39
N ASN A 809 33.30 -10.22 -14.48
CA ASN A 809 33.04 -10.56 -13.08
C ASN A 809 31.88 -11.56 -12.94
N GLU A 810 30.78 -11.37 -13.68
CA GLU A 810 29.65 -12.31 -13.73
C GLU A 810 30.10 -13.69 -14.19
N TYR A 811 30.91 -13.76 -15.25
CA TYR A 811 31.44 -15.03 -15.75
C TYR A 811 32.46 -15.66 -14.81
N ALA A 812 33.40 -14.88 -14.27
CA ALA A 812 34.42 -15.36 -13.34
C ALA A 812 33.86 -15.67 -11.94
N ASN A 813 32.69 -15.14 -11.61
CA ASN A 813 32.00 -15.24 -10.32
C ASN A 813 32.96 -14.97 -9.15
N GLY A 814 33.70 -13.86 -9.21
CA GLY A 814 34.65 -13.47 -8.16
C GLY A 814 35.96 -14.28 -8.08
N ASN A 815 36.26 -15.15 -9.06
CA ASN A 815 37.52 -15.90 -9.12
C ASN A 815 38.60 -15.12 -9.92
N PRO A 816 39.69 -14.64 -9.28
CA PRO A 816 40.67 -13.79 -9.94
C PRO A 816 41.50 -14.51 -11.00
N ALA A 817 41.77 -15.81 -10.86
CA ALA A 817 42.52 -16.55 -11.87
C ALA A 817 41.71 -16.73 -13.16
N ILE A 818 40.41 -16.99 -13.04
CA ILE A 818 39.50 -17.06 -14.20
C ILE A 818 39.38 -15.66 -14.82
N ALA A 819 39.19 -14.62 -14.02
CA ALA A 819 39.15 -13.25 -14.53
C ALA A 819 40.42 -12.88 -15.33
N LEU A 820 41.62 -13.21 -14.81
CA LEU A 820 42.89 -13.01 -15.52
C LEU A 820 43.00 -13.83 -16.81
N GLU A 821 42.52 -15.07 -16.81
CA GLU A 821 42.51 -15.94 -18.00
C GLU A 821 41.67 -15.34 -19.14
N PHE A 822 40.48 -14.87 -18.82
CA PHE A 822 39.57 -14.30 -19.80
C PHE A 822 39.97 -12.88 -20.18
N TRP A 823 40.55 -12.12 -19.25
CA TRP A 823 41.16 -10.81 -19.55
C TRP A 823 42.31 -10.94 -20.56
N ARG A 824 43.32 -11.78 -20.29
CA ARG A 824 44.45 -11.95 -21.22
C ARG A 824 44.00 -12.46 -22.60
N ARG A 825 42.93 -13.26 -22.66
CA ARG A 825 42.34 -13.73 -23.92
C ARG A 825 41.52 -12.67 -24.66
N SER A 826 41.16 -11.58 -24.00
CA SER A 826 40.41 -10.45 -24.58
C SER A 826 41.30 -9.39 -25.20
N LEU A 827 42.61 -9.44 -24.93
CA LEU A 827 43.59 -8.46 -25.42
C LEU A 827 44.14 -8.86 -26.79
N PHE A 828 44.12 -7.91 -27.73
CA PHE A 828 44.67 -8.05 -29.07
C PHE A 828 45.37 -6.77 -29.50
N ILE A 829 46.28 -6.87 -30.48
CA ILE A 829 46.89 -5.73 -31.15
C ILE A 829 46.15 -5.51 -32.47
N ASP A 830 45.63 -4.30 -32.68
CA ASP A 830 45.08 -3.92 -33.99
C ASP A 830 46.24 -3.76 -34.98
N SER A 831 46.24 -4.53 -36.06
CA SER A 831 47.31 -4.51 -37.07
C SER A 831 47.38 -3.19 -37.84
N ALA A 832 46.30 -2.40 -37.87
CA ALA A 832 46.27 -1.10 -38.53
C ALA A 832 46.76 0.05 -37.64
N ALA A 833 46.45 0.01 -36.34
CA ALA A 833 46.74 1.11 -35.40
C ALA A 833 47.92 0.81 -34.45
N GLY A 834 48.37 -0.44 -34.33
CA GLY A 834 49.43 -0.87 -33.41
C GLY A 834 49.05 -0.80 -31.92
N LYS A 835 47.82 -0.42 -31.59
CA LYS A 835 47.31 -0.27 -30.22
C LYS A 835 46.73 -1.57 -29.67
N VAL A 836 46.76 -1.73 -28.34
CA VAL A 836 46.11 -2.86 -27.66
C VAL A 836 44.63 -2.56 -27.50
N VAL A 837 43.79 -3.37 -28.11
CA VAL A 837 42.33 -3.26 -28.09
C VAL A 837 41.70 -4.42 -27.32
N VAL A 838 40.61 -4.13 -26.61
CA VAL A 838 39.82 -5.14 -25.89
C VAL A 838 38.69 -5.64 -26.78
N ARG A 839 38.60 -6.96 -26.95
CA ARG A 839 37.52 -7.64 -27.67
C ARG A 839 36.73 -8.54 -26.74
N THR A 840 35.53 -8.93 -27.18
CA THR A 840 34.70 -9.88 -26.42
C THR A 840 35.41 -11.24 -26.31
N PHE A 841 35.50 -11.79 -25.10
CA PHE A 841 36.06 -13.13 -24.91
C PHE A 841 35.09 -14.23 -25.36
N ALA A 842 35.64 -15.30 -25.93
CA ALA A 842 34.90 -16.53 -26.20
C ALA A 842 34.91 -17.45 -24.97
N THR A 843 33.76 -18.04 -24.66
CA THR A 843 33.63 -19.11 -23.68
C THR A 843 33.96 -20.47 -24.32
N PRO A 844 34.37 -21.48 -23.53
CA PRO A 844 34.58 -22.83 -24.03
C PRO A 844 33.33 -23.43 -24.68
N ASP A 845 33.51 -24.32 -25.67
CA ASP A 845 32.40 -25.03 -26.32
C ASP A 845 31.92 -26.21 -25.47
N ILE A 846 30.96 -25.94 -24.59
CA ILE A 846 30.39 -26.93 -23.67
C ILE A 846 29.86 -28.17 -24.42
N GLN A 847 29.36 -28.02 -25.66
CA GLN A 847 28.82 -29.14 -26.42
C GLN A 847 29.92 -30.13 -26.80
N ALA A 848 31.13 -29.66 -27.09
CA ALA A 848 32.26 -30.54 -27.37
C ALA A 848 32.61 -31.42 -26.16
N LEU A 849 32.55 -30.86 -24.94
CA LEU A 849 32.78 -31.61 -23.70
C LEU A 849 31.68 -32.63 -23.42
N GLN A 850 30.41 -32.27 -23.66
CA GLN A 850 29.25 -33.15 -23.44
C GLN A 850 29.12 -34.30 -24.45
N ARG A 851 29.82 -34.23 -25.60
CA ARG A 851 29.88 -35.33 -26.58
C ARG A 851 30.84 -36.44 -26.16
N LEU A 852 31.69 -36.22 -25.15
CA LEU A 852 32.58 -37.25 -24.64
C LEU A 852 31.80 -38.32 -23.84
N PRO A 853 32.29 -39.57 -23.79
CA PRO A 853 31.67 -40.62 -22.97
C PRO A 853 31.65 -40.27 -21.48
N ASP A 854 30.73 -40.88 -20.72
CA ASP A 854 30.60 -40.67 -19.27
C ASP A 854 31.89 -40.98 -18.49
N ALA A 855 32.70 -41.94 -18.98
CA ALA A 855 34.03 -42.23 -18.44
C ALA A 855 34.92 -40.97 -18.37
N ALA A 856 34.83 -40.09 -19.37
CA ALA A 856 35.56 -38.81 -19.37
C ALA A 856 35.05 -37.86 -18.29
N MET A 857 33.75 -37.88 -17.95
CA MET A 857 33.21 -37.07 -16.85
C MET A 857 33.66 -37.60 -15.49
N PHE A 858 33.76 -38.93 -15.31
CA PHE A 858 34.32 -39.52 -14.09
C PHE A 858 35.81 -39.19 -13.92
N VAL A 859 36.59 -39.29 -14.99
CA VAL A 859 38.00 -38.87 -15.01
C VAL A 859 38.12 -37.37 -14.71
N LEU A 860 37.30 -36.53 -15.33
CA LEU A 860 37.28 -35.08 -15.09
C LEU A 860 36.92 -34.73 -13.64
N ARG A 861 35.95 -35.44 -13.05
CA ARG A 861 35.60 -35.31 -11.62
C ARG A 861 36.78 -35.67 -10.73
N ALA A 862 37.48 -36.76 -11.02
CA ALA A 862 38.64 -37.19 -10.24
C ALA A 862 39.75 -36.13 -10.28
N ILE A 863 40.07 -35.59 -11.46
CA ILE A 863 41.04 -34.50 -11.63
C ILE A 863 40.58 -33.24 -10.88
N LEU A 864 39.28 -32.89 -10.94
CA LEU A 864 38.75 -31.72 -10.22
C LEU A 864 38.90 -31.85 -8.70
N GLN A 865 38.67 -33.04 -8.15
CA GLN A 865 38.76 -33.29 -6.71
C GLN A 865 40.20 -33.31 -6.21
N MET A 866 41.14 -33.85 -6.99
CA MET A 866 42.56 -33.92 -6.63
C MET A 866 43.35 -32.64 -7.02
N ASP A 867 42.77 -31.78 -7.89
CA ASP A 867 43.36 -30.61 -8.56
C ASP A 867 44.56 -30.92 -9.49
N HIS A 868 45.44 -31.82 -9.06
CA HIS A 868 46.50 -32.48 -9.82
C HIS A 868 46.36 -33.98 -9.65
N ALA A 869 46.25 -34.72 -10.74
CA ALA A 869 46.05 -36.17 -10.66
C ALA A 869 46.97 -36.92 -11.62
N GLN A 870 47.77 -37.84 -11.07
CA GLN A 870 48.48 -38.85 -11.85
C GLN A 870 47.49 -39.89 -12.38
N GLN A 871 47.85 -40.53 -13.50
CA GLN A 871 47.01 -41.56 -14.12
C GLN A 871 46.63 -42.68 -13.13
N SER A 872 47.59 -43.18 -12.34
CA SER A 872 47.37 -44.23 -11.35
C SER A 872 46.40 -43.82 -10.22
N ALA A 873 46.38 -42.54 -9.86
CA ALA A 873 45.43 -42.00 -8.87
C ALA A 873 44.03 -41.87 -9.46
N ILE A 874 43.91 -41.52 -10.75
CA ILE A 874 42.65 -41.46 -11.48
C ILE A 874 42.04 -42.85 -11.62
N GLU A 875 42.83 -43.85 -12.03
CA GLU A 875 42.41 -45.25 -12.13
C GLU A 875 41.85 -45.74 -10.79
N ARG A 876 42.59 -45.49 -9.69
CA ARG A 876 42.17 -45.86 -8.34
C ARG A 876 40.91 -45.13 -7.87
N SER A 877 40.73 -43.86 -8.23
CA SER A 877 39.57 -43.06 -7.83
C SER A 877 38.31 -43.39 -8.63
N THR A 878 38.47 -43.78 -9.89
CA THR A 878 37.34 -44.08 -10.79
C THR A 878 36.99 -45.56 -10.86
N ASP A 879 37.91 -46.44 -10.45
CA ASP A 879 37.82 -47.90 -10.60
C ASP A 879 37.62 -48.33 -12.08
N LEU A 880 38.09 -47.50 -13.01
CA LEU A 880 38.01 -47.75 -14.45
C LEU A 880 39.29 -48.46 -14.96
N PRO A 881 39.17 -49.34 -15.96
CA PRO A 881 40.32 -49.92 -16.65
C PRO A 881 41.27 -48.85 -17.21
N SER A 882 42.58 -49.10 -17.12
CA SER A 882 43.62 -48.18 -17.58
C SER A 882 43.41 -47.70 -19.02
N ILE A 883 42.98 -48.58 -19.93
CA ILE A 883 42.70 -48.23 -21.33
C ILE A 883 41.61 -47.16 -21.46
N ILE A 884 40.54 -47.26 -20.67
CA ILE A 884 39.42 -46.31 -20.67
C ILE A 884 39.87 -44.97 -20.11
N VAL A 885 40.69 -44.98 -19.05
CA VAL A 885 41.25 -43.76 -18.47
C VAL A 885 42.17 -43.05 -19.45
N VAL A 886 43.05 -43.78 -20.15
CA VAL A 886 43.95 -43.22 -21.17
C VAL A 886 43.16 -42.60 -22.34
N ASP A 887 42.14 -43.28 -22.83
CA ASP A 887 41.32 -42.76 -23.93
C ASP A 887 40.50 -41.53 -23.51
N ALA A 888 39.96 -41.53 -22.29
CA ALA A 888 39.30 -40.36 -21.71
C ALA A 888 40.26 -39.17 -21.54
N LEU A 889 41.48 -39.40 -21.04
CA LEU A 889 42.51 -38.37 -20.90
C LEU A 889 42.90 -37.78 -22.27
N ARG A 890 43.10 -38.63 -23.29
CA ARG A 890 43.36 -38.20 -24.67
C ARG A 890 42.22 -37.35 -25.23
N GLY A 891 40.97 -37.77 -25.01
CA GLY A 891 39.79 -37.01 -25.44
C GLY A 891 39.71 -35.63 -24.79
N LEU A 892 39.91 -35.55 -23.47
CA LEU A 892 39.90 -34.30 -22.71
C LEU A 892 41.06 -33.38 -23.09
N GLU A 893 42.25 -33.94 -23.32
CA GLU A 893 43.45 -33.20 -23.76
C GLU A 893 43.28 -32.65 -25.18
N ARG A 894 42.69 -33.42 -26.11
CA ARG A 894 42.42 -32.98 -27.50
C ARG A 894 41.48 -31.76 -27.56
N ILE A 895 40.51 -31.69 -26.65
CA ILE A 895 39.60 -30.53 -26.51
C ILE A 895 40.29 -29.37 -25.76
N GLY A 896 41.38 -29.63 -25.04
CA GLY A 896 42.11 -28.67 -24.21
C GLY A 896 41.49 -28.43 -22.83
N VAL A 897 40.60 -29.33 -22.39
CA VAL A 897 39.95 -29.27 -21.06
C VAL A 897 40.98 -29.49 -19.96
N ILE A 898 41.87 -30.43 -20.19
CA ILE A 898 43.00 -30.73 -19.32
C ILE A 898 44.32 -30.45 -20.03
N ALA A 899 45.36 -30.18 -19.26
CA ALA A 899 46.73 -30.07 -19.70
C ALA A 899 47.64 -30.95 -18.82
N ARG A 900 48.72 -31.46 -19.39
CA ARG A 900 49.79 -32.11 -18.65
C ARG A 900 50.55 -31.08 -17.82
N ASP A 901 50.76 -31.39 -16.56
CA ASP A 901 51.56 -30.60 -15.62
C ASP A 901 52.51 -31.54 -14.87
N GLY A 902 53.76 -31.61 -15.33
CA GLY A 902 54.73 -32.61 -14.88
C GLY A 902 54.30 -34.03 -15.22
N ASP A 903 54.12 -34.85 -14.19
CA ASP A 903 53.76 -36.27 -14.24
C ASP A 903 52.23 -36.53 -14.14
N GLY A 904 51.42 -35.47 -14.05
CA GLY A 904 49.97 -35.57 -13.88
C GLY A 904 49.19 -34.64 -14.81
N TYR A 905 47.87 -34.65 -14.61
CA TYR A 905 46.91 -33.86 -15.38
C TYR A 905 46.21 -32.83 -14.49
N ARG A 906 45.92 -31.66 -15.06
CA ARG A 906 45.14 -30.59 -14.43
C ARG A 906 44.11 -30.01 -15.38
N ILE A 907 43.00 -29.54 -14.84
CA ILE A 907 42.01 -28.77 -15.61
C ILE A 907 42.59 -27.39 -15.93
N THR A 908 42.43 -26.95 -17.18
CA THR A 908 42.89 -25.62 -17.61
C THR A 908 41.98 -24.54 -17.06
N MET A 909 42.53 -23.36 -16.73
CA MET A 909 41.73 -22.24 -16.21
C MET A 909 40.65 -21.75 -17.17
N PHE A 910 40.87 -21.94 -18.48
CA PHE A 910 39.88 -21.62 -19.50
C PHE A 910 38.62 -22.46 -19.36
N TRP A 911 38.76 -23.74 -19.00
CA TRP A 911 37.67 -24.70 -18.88
C TRP A 911 37.11 -24.84 -17.47
N TRP A 912 37.81 -24.37 -16.43
CA TRP A 912 37.46 -24.61 -15.02
C TRP A 912 35.99 -24.33 -14.70
N ALA A 913 35.48 -23.13 -15.00
CA ALA A 913 34.10 -22.75 -14.69
C ALA A 913 33.07 -23.66 -15.39
N GLU A 914 33.30 -23.99 -16.66
CA GLU A 914 32.38 -24.83 -17.44
C GLU A 914 32.47 -26.30 -17.05
N ALA A 915 33.67 -26.82 -16.76
CA ALA A 915 33.86 -28.17 -16.24
C ALA A 915 33.09 -28.36 -14.92
N VAL A 916 33.20 -27.41 -13.99
CA VAL A 916 32.44 -27.42 -12.74
C VAL A 916 30.93 -27.35 -13.00
N ARG A 917 30.46 -26.44 -13.88
CA ARG A 917 29.03 -26.31 -14.22
C ARG A 917 28.45 -27.60 -14.82
N VAL A 918 29.18 -28.25 -15.72
CA VAL A 918 28.75 -29.52 -16.35
C VAL A 918 28.67 -30.64 -15.32
N LEU A 919 29.71 -30.81 -14.50
CA LEU A 919 29.73 -31.83 -13.46
C LEU A 919 28.64 -31.61 -12.40
N MET A 920 28.32 -30.34 -12.05
CA MET A 920 27.19 -30.02 -11.17
C MET A 920 25.85 -30.35 -11.82
N ARG A 921 25.66 -30.00 -13.09
CA ARG A 921 24.41 -30.27 -13.83
C ARG A 921 24.15 -31.77 -13.96
N GLN A 922 25.20 -32.58 -14.06
CA GLN A 922 25.12 -34.05 -14.09
C GLN A 922 25.10 -34.68 -12.68
N ASN A 923 25.04 -33.88 -11.61
CA ASN A 923 25.07 -34.33 -10.21
C ASN A 923 26.31 -35.16 -9.82
N LEU A 924 27.43 -35.00 -10.54
CA LEU A 924 28.69 -35.67 -10.26
C LEU A 924 29.48 -34.99 -9.12
N ILE A 925 29.20 -33.71 -8.88
CA ILE A 925 29.69 -32.92 -7.75
C ILE A 925 28.55 -32.10 -7.14
N VAL A 926 28.68 -31.69 -5.88
CA VAL A 926 27.65 -30.90 -5.19
C VAL A 926 27.97 -29.40 -5.26
N ARG A 927 26.91 -28.58 -5.22
CA ARG A 927 26.98 -27.12 -5.25
C ARG A 927 27.80 -26.60 -4.06
N PHE A 928 28.81 -25.78 -4.36
CA PHE A 928 29.72 -25.14 -3.40
C PHE A 928 29.02 -24.05 -2.59
#